data_AF-A0A4Q1KMD3-F1
#
_entry.id   AF-A0A4Q1KMD3-F1
#
_cell.length_a   1.000
_cell.length_b   1.000
_cell.length_c   1.000
_cell.angle_alpha   90.00
_cell.angle_beta   90.00
_cell.angle_gamma   90.00
#
_symmetry.space_group_name_H-M   'P 1'
#
loop_
_entity.id
_entity.type
_entity.pdbx_description
1 polymer ?
#
loop_
_entity_poly.entity_id
_entity_poly.type
_entity_poly.pdbx_seq_one_letter_code
_entity_poly.pdbx_strand_id
1 'polypeptide(L)'
;MATLLVSVVGAVGGPLGIIPGKLLGLGPKGREGPRLSDLQVQTSRYGDQIPRLFGTMRVAGSVIWGTDLVEQRKTSGGGKNKPKTTTYSYSASFAVAISARRIAGIGRIWADGNLLRGSVGDFKTYISSFRLYPGSEDQTVDYQIAGAVGWPSASAHRGMAYAVFQDLLLTDFGNRIPSLTFEVIADGAPVPVADIAHDLSDGLIAPDAGGGAPVIAGYAASGPSVADALSPLVEGYSLAFRTGVAATSLAQDAAVEAHISADMIGARFNDKREQGAKLVRGRAEDAPLRVSVRHYDPARDHQAGVQMAERSGPGRREDMLDLPASLDAGAARAQAEARLHRLWTGRRTLELRCDWRALPLEPGAVVTVEGEGGRWRIERSEWEGMGVRLMLRQTGGAGVAAPPADAGSPVSQADVLHGPTSLMVVDLPMPDDTLLSAPLVVAAAAGTQAGWRGAELFVEDSATAALTSIGGTALPAVIGTTVNALGAASPALFDLASTLDVQMLNSAMLLTNADDAALLRGANQALVGKEVIQFGLASQTGPTSWRLSRLLRGRRGTEWAVASHTPGEHFLLLDQPSLLPVPAAYAVMGSSLLMDAIGIGDTAPAQASALVAGQAVLPLSPVHAWAVASGGGWRLDWVRRSRVGWQWIDGADAPLGEEQEAYRVDLIRNGAVYRTATAVTPQWTYDAAMIAVDHGLGISGAVTAEIRQIGNYGAGRPATLTLSI
;
A
#
# COMPACT_ATOMS: atom_id res chain seq x y z
N MET A 1 3.34 -38.71 4.85
CA MET A 1 4.04 -39.07 6.10
C MET A 1 4.53 -37.80 6.77
N ALA A 2 4.64 -37.78 8.10
CA ALA A 2 5.29 -36.74 8.91
C ALA A 2 4.86 -35.27 8.66
N THR A 3 3.72 -34.86 9.22
CA THR A 3 3.39 -33.43 9.39
C THR A 3 4.11 -32.89 10.62
N LEU A 4 5.14 -32.07 10.41
CA LEU A 4 5.89 -31.41 11.49
C LEU A 4 5.22 -30.07 11.85
N LEU A 5 4.56 -30.03 13.01
CA LEU A 5 4.07 -28.80 13.64
C LEU A 5 5.26 -28.04 14.24
N VAL A 6 5.61 -26.90 13.63
CA VAL A 6 6.62 -25.97 14.17
C VAL A 6 5.92 -24.72 14.69
N SER A 7 5.68 -24.67 16.00
CA SER A 7 5.22 -23.47 16.70
C SER A 7 6.42 -22.65 17.17
N VAL A 8 6.79 -21.60 16.46
CA VAL A 8 7.79 -20.63 16.94
C VAL A 8 7.10 -19.61 17.85
N VAL A 9 7.51 -19.60 19.12
CA VAL A 9 7.15 -18.53 20.07
C VAL A 9 8.09 -17.36 19.86
N GLY A 10 7.56 -16.23 19.36
CA GLY A 10 8.27 -14.97 19.25
C GLY A 10 7.52 -13.88 20.03
N ALA A 11 8.11 -13.39 21.13
CA ALA A 11 7.49 -12.38 21.98
C ALA A 11 8.17 -11.00 21.78
N VAL A 12 7.42 -10.01 21.31
CA VAL A 12 7.78 -8.58 21.40
C VAL A 12 6.51 -7.77 21.72
N GLY A 13 6.60 -6.91 22.73
CA GLY A 13 5.47 -6.40 23.51
C GLY A 13 4.48 -5.43 22.83
N GLY A 14 3.25 -5.49 23.36
CA GLY A 14 2.18 -4.49 23.27
C GLY A 14 1.36 -4.51 24.58
N PRO A 15 0.64 -3.45 24.97
CA PRO A 15 0.15 -3.28 26.33
C PRO A 15 -0.91 -4.32 26.73
N LEU A 16 -0.69 -4.94 27.89
CA LEU A 16 -1.53 -5.99 28.46
C LEU A 16 -2.90 -5.47 28.89
N GLY A 17 -3.90 -5.62 28.01
CA GLY A 17 -5.30 -5.59 28.40
C GLY A 17 -5.63 -6.78 29.30
N ILE A 18 -5.83 -6.55 30.60
CA ILE A 18 -6.13 -7.59 31.58
C ILE A 18 -7.54 -8.15 31.30
N ILE A 19 -7.61 -9.44 30.92
CA ILE A 19 -8.87 -10.20 30.85
C ILE A 19 -9.02 -11.00 32.15
N PRO A 20 -9.93 -10.63 33.07
CA PRO A 20 -10.18 -11.40 34.28
C PRO A 20 -11.16 -12.56 34.01
N GLY A 21 -10.75 -13.80 34.34
CA GLY A 21 -11.68 -14.86 34.76
C GLY A 21 -12.11 -15.90 33.72
N LYS A 22 -11.28 -16.94 33.52
CA LYS A 22 -11.79 -18.28 33.17
C LYS A 22 -11.99 -19.10 34.44
N LEU A 23 -13.23 -19.22 34.91
CA LEU A 23 -13.60 -20.25 35.89
C LEU A 23 -13.94 -21.55 35.14
N LEU A 24 -13.33 -22.67 35.54
CA LEU A 24 -13.66 -23.99 34.98
C LEU A 24 -15.09 -24.39 35.38
N GLY A 25 -16.03 -24.31 34.43
CA GLY A 25 -17.38 -24.84 34.55
C GLY A 25 -17.53 -26.13 33.75
N LEU A 26 -17.57 -27.29 34.43
CA LEU A 26 -17.98 -28.57 33.83
C LEU A 26 -19.50 -28.60 33.66
N GLY A 27 -20.00 -27.95 32.60
CA GLY A 27 -21.37 -28.07 32.12
C GLY A 27 -21.49 -29.04 30.94
N PRO A 28 -22.69 -29.51 30.59
CA PRO A 28 -22.90 -30.32 29.38
C PRO A 28 -22.49 -29.51 28.14
N LYS A 29 -21.94 -30.18 27.12
CA LYS A 29 -21.52 -29.53 25.85
C LYS A 29 -22.72 -28.84 25.19
N GLY A 30 -22.81 -27.52 25.36
CA GLY A 30 -23.72 -26.70 24.58
C GLY A 30 -23.32 -26.73 23.10
N ARG A 31 -24.30 -26.59 22.21
CA ARG A 31 -24.04 -26.20 20.82
C ARG A 31 -23.47 -24.77 20.85
N GLU A 32 -22.21 -24.60 20.47
CA GLU A 32 -21.67 -23.27 20.19
C GLU A 32 -22.24 -22.80 18.85
N GLY A 33 -22.95 -21.68 18.83
CA GLY A 33 -23.47 -21.07 17.61
C GLY A 33 -22.35 -20.39 16.78
N PRO A 34 -22.67 -19.89 15.58
CA PRO A 34 -21.71 -19.14 14.76
C PRO A 34 -21.13 -17.94 15.53
N ARG A 35 -19.80 -17.80 15.51
CA ARG A 35 -19.08 -16.63 16.02
C ARG A 35 -18.32 -15.95 14.89
N LEU A 36 -18.07 -14.65 14.98
CA LEU A 36 -17.11 -14.02 14.07
C LEU A 36 -15.71 -14.62 14.30
N SER A 37 -15.19 -15.27 13.27
CA SER A 37 -13.75 -15.52 13.15
C SER A 37 -13.00 -14.18 13.08
N ASP A 38 -11.72 -14.19 13.44
CA ASP A 38 -10.85 -13.08 13.11
C ASP A 38 -10.58 -13.11 11.60
N LEU A 39 -10.77 -11.97 10.94
CA LEU A 39 -10.58 -11.77 9.52
C LEU A 39 -9.15 -12.09 9.05
N GLN A 40 -8.15 -12.05 9.95
CA GLN A 40 -6.77 -12.42 9.63
C GLN A 40 -6.51 -13.93 9.56
N VAL A 41 -7.44 -14.77 10.05
CA VAL A 41 -7.23 -16.22 10.18
C VAL A 41 -7.74 -16.94 8.92
N GLN A 42 -6.89 -16.98 7.89
CA GLN A 42 -7.06 -17.92 6.79
C GLN A 42 -6.80 -19.36 7.27
N THR A 43 -7.85 -20.18 7.34
CA THR A 43 -7.70 -21.64 7.45
C THR A 43 -7.95 -22.31 6.11
N SER A 44 -7.22 -23.39 5.87
CA SER A 44 -7.41 -24.26 4.71
C SER A 44 -7.25 -25.70 5.18
N ARG A 45 -8.33 -26.24 5.75
CA ARG A 45 -8.43 -27.62 6.21
C ARG A 45 -9.63 -28.29 5.54
N TYR A 46 -9.52 -29.58 5.31
CA TYR A 46 -10.64 -30.36 4.80
C TYR A 46 -11.81 -30.33 5.80
N GLY A 47 -12.97 -29.88 5.34
CA GLY A 47 -14.16 -29.70 6.18
C GLY A 47 -14.35 -28.31 6.79
N ASP A 48 -13.44 -27.35 6.53
CA ASP A 48 -13.69 -25.93 6.84
C ASP A 48 -14.89 -25.42 6.00
N GLN A 49 -15.71 -24.55 6.59
CA GLN A 49 -16.91 -24.01 5.94
C GLN A 49 -16.56 -22.80 5.06
N ILE A 50 -17.07 -22.78 3.83
CA ILE A 50 -16.98 -21.62 2.93
C ILE A 50 -18.32 -20.89 2.99
N PRO A 51 -18.37 -19.61 3.40
CA PRO A 51 -19.62 -18.89 3.61
C PRO A 51 -20.36 -18.56 2.31
N ARG A 52 -21.69 -18.57 2.34
CA ARG A 52 -22.51 -17.88 1.33
C ARG A 52 -22.52 -16.40 1.68
N LEU A 53 -22.05 -15.55 0.75
CA LEU A 53 -21.94 -14.11 0.98
C LEU A 53 -23.11 -13.37 0.35
N PHE A 54 -23.59 -12.34 1.04
CA PHE A 54 -24.65 -11.45 0.60
C PHE A 54 -24.19 -10.00 0.74
N GLY A 55 -24.66 -9.10 -0.13
CA GLY A 55 -24.30 -7.69 -0.14
C GLY A 55 -22.80 -7.45 -0.41
N THR A 56 -22.20 -6.50 0.27
CA THR A 56 -20.76 -6.20 0.22
C THR A 56 -20.10 -6.39 1.58
N MET A 57 -19.02 -7.17 1.64
CA MET A 57 -18.23 -7.38 2.86
C MET A 57 -16.82 -7.87 2.59
N ARG A 58 -15.93 -7.80 3.59
CA ARG A 58 -14.60 -8.41 3.52
C ARG A 58 -14.58 -9.79 4.17
N VAL A 59 -13.91 -10.75 3.54
CA VAL A 59 -13.73 -12.11 4.07
C VAL A 59 -12.31 -12.63 3.87
N ALA A 60 -11.88 -13.55 4.72
CA ALA A 60 -10.74 -14.42 4.44
C ALA A 60 -11.15 -15.49 3.44
N GLY A 61 -10.31 -15.74 2.42
CA GLY A 61 -10.52 -16.85 1.49
C GLY A 61 -9.85 -18.14 1.98
N SER A 62 -10.19 -19.28 1.39
CA SER A 62 -9.54 -20.58 1.68
C SER A 62 -8.79 -21.09 0.45
N VAL A 63 -7.52 -21.50 0.59
CA VAL A 63 -6.74 -22.06 -0.52
C VAL A 63 -7.31 -23.43 -0.90
N ILE A 64 -7.71 -23.58 -2.16
CA ILE A 64 -8.28 -24.82 -2.72
C ILE A 64 -7.34 -25.55 -3.68
N TRP A 65 -6.34 -24.85 -4.22
CA TRP A 65 -5.29 -25.40 -5.09
C TRP A 65 -4.04 -24.53 -5.01
N GLY A 66 -2.85 -25.11 -5.23
CA GLY A 66 -1.59 -24.38 -5.31
C GLY A 66 -0.45 -25.22 -5.86
N THR A 67 0.57 -24.56 -6.41
CA THR A 67 1.83 -25.16 -6.85
C THR A 67 2.89 -25.12 -5.74
N ASP A 68 3.97 -25.87 -5.92
CA ASP A 68 5.21 -25.62 -5.18
C ASP A 68 5.75 -24.20 -5.45
N LEU A 69 6.61 -23.72 -4.54
CA LEU A 69 7.27 -22.42 -4.68
C LEU A 69 8.33 -22.47 -5.79
N VAL A 70 8.22 -21.56 -6.75
CA VAL A 70 9.22 -21.39 -7.82
C VAL A 70 10.32 -20.48 -7.30
N GLU A 71 11.53 -21.04 -7.12
CA GLU A 71 12.70 -20.28 -6.69
C GLU A 71 13.36 -19.56 -7.88
N GLN A 72 13.49 -18.24 -7.80
CA GLN A 72 14.40 -17.46 -8.63
C GLN A 72 15.62 -17.04 -7.81
N ARG A 73 16.79 -17.45 -8.30
CA ARG A 73 18.10 -17.15 -7.70
C ARG A 73 18.79 -16.03 -8.47
N LYS A 74 18.94 -14.85 -7.87
CA LYS A 74 19.78 -13.77 -8.41
C LYS A 74 21.08 -13.69 -7.62
N THR A 75 22.20 -13.78 -8.32
CA THR A 75 23.54 -13.71 -7.70
C THR A 75 24.20 -12.40 -8.09
N SER A 76 24.45 -11.52 -7.11
CA SER A 76 25.18 -10.27 -7.30
C SER A 76 26.51 -10.29 -6.54
N GLY A 77 27.53 -9.62 -7.09
CA GLY A 77 28.89 -9.68 -6.56
C GLY A 77 29.67 -10.93 -6.99
N GLY A 78 31.00 -10.80 -7.02
CA GLY A 78 31.91 -11.80 -7.59
C GLY A 78 33.25 -11.27 -8.11
N GLY A 79 33.46 -9.94 -8.12
CA GLY A 79 34.78 -9.34 -8.36
C GLY A 79 35.71 -9.46 -7.16
N LYS A 80 37.03 -9.29 -7.39
CA LYS A 80 38.02 -9.19 -6.30
C LYS A 80 37.54 -8.16 -5.26
N ASN A 81 37.50 -8.57 -4.00
CA ASN A 81 37.11 -7.78 -2.82
C ASN A 81 35.61 -7.38 -2.68
N LYS A 82 34.66 -8.00 -3.39
CA LYS A 82 33.22 -7.91 -3.02
C LYS A 82 32.63 -9.29 -2.65
N PRO A 83 31.93 -9.42 -1.51
CA PRO A 83 31.26 -10.67 -1.15
C PRO A 83 30.17 -11.02 -2.17
N LYS A 84 29.99 -12.33 -2.40
CA LYS A 84 29.00 -12.88 -3.34
C LYS A 84 27.66 -13.01 -2.62
N THR A 85 26.75 -12.07 -2.84
CA THR A 85 25.41 -12.09 -2.25
C THR A 85 24.46 -12.80 -3.21
N THR A 86 23.93 -13.95 -2.78
CA THR A 86 22.84 -14.63 -3.50
C THR A 86 21.52 -14.21 -2.85
N THR A 87 20.67 -13.52 -3.59
CA THR A 87 19.30 -13.21 -3.20
C THR A 87 18.37 -14.25 -3.79
N TYR A 88 17.48 -14.77 -2.95
CA TYR A 88 16.45 -15.73 -3.33
C TYR A 88 15.08 -15.04 -3.26
N SER A 89 14.34 -15.10 -4.36
CA SER A 89 12.96 -14.63 -4.46
C SER A 89 12.08 -15.79 -4.91
N TYR A 90 10.93 -15.96 -4.28
CA TYR A 90 10.02 -17.06 -4.56
C TYR A 90 8.72 -16.53 -5.16
N SER A 91 8.15 -17.24 -6.13
CA SER A 91 6.78 -17.00 -6.60
C SER A 91 5.93 -18.26 -6.45
N ALA A 92 4.61 -18.08 -6.36
CA ALA A 92 3.67 -19.20 -6.31
C ALA A 92 2.42 -18.92 -7.15
N SER A 93 1.85 -19.99 -7.68
CA SER A 93 0.54 -19.99 -8.33
C SER A 93 -0.46 -20.76 -7.47
N PHE A 94 -1.62 -20.16 -7.17
CA PHE A 94 -2.61 -20.77 -6.28
C PHE A 94 -4.02 -20.21 -6.50
N ALA A 95 -5.04 -20.97 -6.06
CA ALA A 95 -6.44 -20.62 -6.16
C ALA A 95 -7.09 -20.56 -4.77
N VAL A 96 -7.91 -19.54 -4.55
CA VAL A 96 -8.53 -19.22 -3.27
C VAL A 96 -10.04 -19.14 -3.44
N ALA A 97 -10.79 -20.00 -2.76
CA ALA A 97 -12.24 -19.94 -2.67
C ALA A 97 -12.68 -18.81 -1.72
N ILE A 98 -13.78 -18.14 -2.10
CA ILE A 98 -14.21 -16.87 -1.51
C ILE A 98 -15.66 -16.95 -1.04
N SER A 99 -16.56 -17.55 -1.82
CA SER A 99 -17.95 -17.77 -1.42
C SER A 99 -18.56 -19.02 -2.04
N ALA A 100 -19.40 -19.73 -1.27
CA ALA A 100 -20.23 -20.84 -1.74
C ALA A 100 -21.53 -20.37 -2.45
N ARG A 101 -21.48 -19.19 -3.07
CA ARG A 101 -22.55 -18.52 -3.83
C ARG A 101 -21.89 -17.68 -4.95
N ARG A 102 -22.65 -17.39 -6.01
CA ARG A 102 -22.21 -16.45 -7.06
C ARG A 102 -22.04 -15.04 -6.49
N ILE A 103 -20.96 -14.36 -6.89
CA ILE A 103 -20.69 -12.96 -6.55
C ILE A 103 -20.72 -12.06 -7.79
N ALA A 104 -20.95 -10.76 -7.60
CA ALA A 104 -20.87 -9.75 -8.66
C ALA A 104 -19.41 -9.34 -8.97
N GLY A 105 -18.52 -9.29 -7.97
CA GLY A 105 -17.12 -8.96 -8.18
C GLY A 105 -16.27 -8.85 -6.91
N ILE A 106 -15.01 -8.41 -7.09
CA ILE A 106 -14.04 -8.17 -6.00
C ILE A 106 -13.46 -6.76 -6.17
N GLY A 107 -13.46 -6.00 -5.06
CA GLY A 107 -12.77 -4.73 -4.91
C GLY A 107 -11.31 -4.93 -4.49
N ARG A 108 -10.94 -4.36 -3.35
CA ARG A 108 -9.59 -4.47 -2.78
C ARG A 108 -9.27 -5.88 -2.29
N ILE A 109 -7.98 -6.21 -2.27
CA ILE A 109 -7.44 -7.47 -1.73
C ILE A 109 -6.29 -7.12 -0.79
N TRP A 110 -6.19 -7.80 0.35
CA TRP A 110 -5.09 -7.64 1.29
C TRP A 110 -4.41 -8.99 1.58
N ALA A 111 -3.09 -8.97 1.68
CA ALA A 111 -2.19 -10.07 2.03
C ALA A 111 -1.51 -9.77 3.37
N ASP A 112 -1.69 -10.64 4.36
CA ASP A 112 -1.22 -10.45 5.75
C ASP A 112 -1.66 -9.10 6.38
N GLY A 113 -2.80 -8.56 5.92
CA GLY A 113 -3.31 -7.24 6.29
C GLY A 113 -2.80 -6.07 5.44
N ASN A 114 -1.74 -6.25 4.66
CA ASN A 114 -1.21 -5.25 3.73
C ASN A 114 -2.04 -5.21 2.43
N LEU A 115 -2.24 -4.03 1.83
CA LEU A 115 -2.97 -3.89 0.57
C LEU A 115 -2.19 -4.54 -0.59
N LEU A 116 -2.75 -5.60 -1.17
CA LEU A 116 -2.19 -6.32 -2.33
C LEU A 116 -2.80 -5.82 -3.65
N ARG A 117 -4.11 -5.54 -3.66
CA ARG A 117 -4.84 -5.00 -4.83
C ARG A 117 -5.62 -3.76 -4.45
N GLY A 118 -5.41 -2.67 -5.16
CA GLY A 118 -6.11 -1.39 -4.98
C GLY A 118 -7.56 -1.41 -5.49
N SER A 119 -8.28 -0.34 -5.19
CA SER A 119 -9.69 -0.10 -5.55
C SER A 119 -9.90 0.00 -7.07
N VAL A 120 -8.93 0.58 -7.78
CA VAL A 120 -8.88 0.61 -9.26
C VAL A 120 -8.37 -0.70 -9.88
N GLY A 121 -7.97 -1.66 -9.05
CA GLY A 121 -7.63 -3.02 -9.43
C GLY A 121 -6.15 -3.28 -9.72
N ASP A 122 -5.27 -2.32 -9.45
CA ASP A 122 -3.81 -2.45 -9.58
C ASP A 122 -3.21 -3.33 -8.47
N PHE A 123 -2.15 -4.07 -8.78
CA PHE A 123 -1.44 -4.90 -7.81
C PHE A 123 -0.18 -4.18 -7.28
N LYS A 124 0.03 -4.24 -5.97
CA LYS A 124 1.16 -3.58 -5.29
C LYS A 124 2.46 -4.42 -5.27
N THR A 125 2.34 -5.70 -5.62
CA THR A 125 3.42 -6.68 -5.76
C THR A 125 3.30 -7.35 -7.13
N TYR A 126 4.42 -7.76 -7.75
CA TYR A 126 4.41 -8.41 -9.06
C TYR A 126 3.58 -9.70 -9.08
N ILE A 127 2.78 -9.86 -10.12
CA ILE A 127 1.97 -11.04 -10.43
C ILE A 127 1.90 -11.20 -11.95
N SER A 128 1.95 -12.44 -12.47
CA SER A 128 1.85 -12.70 -13.91
C SER A 128 0.41 -12.50 -14.42
N SER A 129 -0.58 -13.01 -13.69
CA SER A 129 -1.99 -12.68 -13.93
C SER A 129 -2.88 -12.99 -12.73
N PHE A 130 -4.04 -12.33 -12.70
CA PHE A 130 -5.12 -12.56 -11.74
C PHE A 130 -6.40 -12.89 -12.50
N ARG A 131 -7.11 -13.93 -12.08
CA ARG A 131 -8.38 -14.36 -12.70
C ARG A 131 -9.44 -14.56 -11.64
N LEU A 132 -10.65 -14.08 -11.89
CA LEU A 132 -11.80 -14.22 -11.01
C LEU A 132 -12.86 -15.11 -11.66
N TYR A 133 -13.24 -16.18 -10.98
CA TYR A 133 -14.37 -17.03 -11.30
C TYR A 133 -15.52 -16.64 -10.37
N PRO A 134 -16.62 -16.06 -10.90
CA PRO A 134 -17.65 -15.44 -10.07
C PRO A 134 -18.58 -16.45 -9.36
N GLY A 135 -18.45 -17.75 -9.59
CA GLY A 135 -19.27 -18.80 -8.96
C GLY A 135 -20.56 -19.12 -9.69
N SER A 136 -20.60 -18.98 -11.01
CA SER A 136 -21.78 -19.40 -11.80
C SER A 136 -21.76 -20.90 -12.12
N GLU A 137 -22.94 -21.48 -12.37
CA GLU A 137 -23.09 -22.91 -12.68
C GLU A 137 -22.54 -23.29 -14.07
N ASP A 138 -22.41 -22.32 -14.97
CA ASP A 138 -21.85 -22.48 -16.32
C ASP A 138 -20.33 -22.24 -16.39
N GLN A 139 -19.68 -21.84 -15.28
CA GLN A 139 -18.27 -21.48 -15.31
C GLN A 139 -17.35 -22.64 -15.74
N THR A 140 -16.28 -22.28 -16.46
CA THR A 140 -15.31 -23.21 -17.03
C THR A 140 -14.18 -23.51 -16.06
N VAL A 141 -13.48 -24.62 -16.28
CA VAL A 141 -12.25 -24.98 -15.57
C VAL A 141 -11.15 -23.94 -15.88
N ASP A 142 -10.35 -23.57 -14.87
CA ASP A 142 -9.14 -22.76 -15.07
C ASP A 142 -8.04 -23.56 -15.79
N TYR A 143 -7.43 -22.97 -16.81
CA TYR A 143 -6.45 -23.64 -17.67
C TYR A 143 -5.16 -24.03 -16.93
N GLN A 144 -4.79 -23.30 -15.87
CA GLN A 144 -3.57 -23.53 -15.11
C GLN A 144 -3.77 -24.67 -14.10
N ILE A 145 -4.94 -24.69 -13.45
CA ILE A 145 -5.39 -25.85 -12.66
C ILE A 145 -5.45 -27.09 -13.56
N ALA A 146 -6.09 -26.98 -14.74
CA ALA A 146 -6.20 -28.07 -15.70
C ALA A 146 -4.83 -28.55 -16.25
N GLY A 147 -3.88 -27.63 -16.44
CA GLY A 147 -2.51 -27.96 -16.82
C GLY A 147 -1.74 -28.73 -15.73
N ALA A 148 -2.03 -28.45 -14.45
CA ALA A 148 -1.36 -29.08 -13.32
C ALA A 148 -1.95 -30.46 -12.94
N VAL A 149 -3.28 -30.62 -12.95
CA VAL A 149 -3.95 -31.88 -12.52
C VAL A 149 -4.54 -32.71 -13.67
N GLY A 150 -4.51 -32.19 -14.89
CA GLY A 150 -5.11 -32.78 -16.09
C GLY A 150 -6.60 -32.42 -16.26
N TRP A 151 -7.00 -32.10 -17.49
CA TRP A 151 -8.37 -31.69 -17.84
C TRP A 151 -9.51 -32.57 -17.28
N PRO A 152 -9.44 -33.92 -17.28
CA PRO A 152 -10.52 -34.75 -16.75
C PRO A 152 -10.67 -34.70 -15.22
N SER A 153 -9.61 -34.31 -14.51
CA SER A 153 -9.55 -34.28 -13.04
C SER A 153 -9.76 -32.89 -12.45
N ALA A 154 -9.72 -31.85 -13.29
CA ALA A 154 -9.76 -30.45 -12.88
C ALA A 154 -11.21 -29.98 -12.67
N SER A 155 -11.52 -29.56 -11.45
CA SER A 155 -12.85 -29.03 -11.11
C SER A 155 -13.02 -27.59 -11.61
N ALA A 156 -14.21 -27.30 -12.15
CA ALA A 156 -14.63 -25.92 -12.44
C ALA A 156 -15.19 -25.20 -11.19
N HIS A 157 -15.33 -25.90 -10.05
CA HIS A 157 -15.85 -25.34 -8.79
C HIS A 157 -17.16 -24.55 -8.94
N ARG A 158 -18.08 -25.05 -9.79
CA ARG A 158 -19.39 -24.44 -10.07
C ARG A 158 -20.19 -24.17 -8.80
N GLY A 159 -20.95 -23.08 -8.80
CA GLY A 159 -21.66 -22.56 -7.63
C GLY A 159 -20.76 -21.89 -6.57
N MET A 160 -19.43 -21.94 -6.73
CA MET A 160 -18.46 -21.36 -5.80
C MET A 160 -17.57 -20.31 -6.47
N ALA A 161 -17.54 -19.12 -5.91
CA ALA A 161 -16.66 -18.04 -6.34
C ALA A 161 -15.23 -18.27 -5.84
N TYR A 162 -14.25 -18.16 -6.74
CA TYR A 162 -12.83 -18.32 -6.42
C TYR A 162 -11.94 -17.42 -7.29
N ALA A 163 -10.77 -17.05 -6.77
CA ALA A 163 -9.77 -16.28 -7.50
C ALA A 163 -8.49 -17.10 -7.71
N VAL A 164 -7.85 -16.96 -8.87
CA VAL A 164 -6.58 -17.61 -9.21
C VAL A 164 -5.50 -16.54 -9.34
N PHE A 165 -4.41 -16.74 -8.61
CA PHE A 165 -3.19 -15.93 -8.65
C PHE A 165 -2.14 -16.72 -9.40
N GLN A 166 -1.58 -16.14 -10.47
CA GLN A 166 -0.50 -16.75 -11.23
C GLN A 166 0.83 -16.05 -10.95
N ASP A 167 1.80 -16.81 -10.48
CA ASP A 167 3.19 -16.43 -10.25
C ASP A 167 3.33 -15.14 -9.41
N LEU A 168 2.54 -15.05 -8.34
CA LEU A 168 2.61 -13.96 -7.36
C LEU A 168 3.97 -14.00 -6.66
N LEU A 169 4.69 -12.89 -6.69
CA LEU A 169 5.96 -12.74 -5.99
C LEU A 169 5.75 -12.70 -4.47
N LEU A 170 6.52 -13.50 -3.72
CA LEU A 170 6.34 -13.72 -2.28
C LEU A 170 7.40 -13.03 -1.41
N THR A 171 8.30 -12.24 -1.99
CA THR A 171 9.39 -11.56 -1.27
C THR A 171 8.86 -10.62 -0.18
N ASP A 172 7.80 -9.87 -0.48
CA ASP A 172 7.12 -8.97 0.48
C ASP A 172 6.38 -9.73 1.59
N PHE A 173 6.14 -11.03 1.40
CA PHE A 173 5.38 -11.91 2.27
C PHE A 173 6.27 -12.97 2.94
N GLY A 174 7.56 -12.69 3.13
CA GLY A 174 8.48 -13.61 3.82
C GLY A 174 8.67 -14.95 3.12
N ASN A 175 8.52 -14.98 1.78
CA ASN A 175 8.67 -16.16 0.93
C ASN A 175 7.69 -17.32 1.24
N ARG A 176 6.47 -16.99 1.67
CA ARG A 176 5.35 -17.93 1.83
C ARG A 176 4.06 -17.36 1.21
N ILE A 177 3.08 -18.22 0.95
CA ILE A 177 1.73 -17.77 0.57
C ILE A 177 1.13 -16.99 1.76
N PRO A 178 0.71 -15.72 1.58
CA PRO A 178 0.19 -14.88 2.65
C PRO A 178 -1.27 -15.20 3.01
N SER A 179 -1.72 -14.73 4.18
CA SER A 179 -3.14 -14.76 4.55
C SER A 179 -3.94 -13.76 3.71
N LEU A 180 -4.83 -14.25 2.85
CA LEU A 180 -5.56 -13.41 1.87
C LEU A 180 -6.99 -13.09 2.30
N THR A 181 -7.32 -11.80 2.26
CA THR A 181 -8.65 -11.26 2.51
C THR A 181 -9.13 -10.41 1.33
N PHE A 182 -10.42 -10.49 1.01
CA PHE A 182 -11.01 -9.94 -0.20
C PHE A 182 -12.20 -9.07 0.17
N GLU A 183 -12.29 -7.87 -0.42
CA GLU A 183 -13.51 -7.05 -0.43
C GLU A 183 -14.44 -7.60 -1.52
N VAL A 184 -15.46 -8.34 -1.09
CA VAL A 184 -16.36 -9.08 -1.97
C VAL A 184 -17.66 -8.32 -2.13
N ILE A 185 -18.03 -8.09 -3.39
CA ILE A 185 -19.33 -7.55 -3.77
C ILE A 185 -20.13 -8.75 -4.26
N ALA A 186 -20.89 -9.37 -3.36
CA ALA A 186 -21.78 -10.49 -3.71
C ALA A 186 -23.01 -9.98 -4.46
N ASP A 187 -23.65 -8.93 -3.93
CA ASP A 187 -24.82 -8.27 -4.50
C ASP A 187 -24.55 -6.77 -4.71
N GLY A 188 -25.13 -6.19 -5.76
CA GLY A 188 -24.93 -4.77 -6.12
C GLY A 188 -25.67 -3.76 -5.21
N ALA A 189 -26.40 -4.23 -4.21
CA ALA A 189 -27.12 -3.43 -3.23
C ALA A 189 -27.22 -4.18 -1.89
N PRO A 190 -27.47 -3.48 -0.77
CA PRO A 190 -27.85 -4.09 0.49
C PRO A 190 -29.06 -5.04 0.35
N VAL A 191 -29.03 -6.19 1.03
CA VAL A 191 -29.97 -7.30 0.82
C VAL A 191 -30.99 -7.40 1.97
N PRO A 192 -32.31 -7.54 1.70
CA PRO A 192 -33.31 -7.83 2.73
C PRO A 192 -33.08 -9.18 3.42
N VAL A 193 -33.27 -9.26 4.74
CA VAL A 193 -33.06 -10.50 5.51
C VAL A 193 -33.99 -11.63 5.05
N ALA A 194 -35.20 -11.33 4.58
CA ALA A 194 -36.10 -12.34 4.04
C ALA A 194 -35.56 -12.95 2.73
N ASP A 195 -34.86 -12.18 1.90
CA ASP A 195 -34.27 -12.66 0.64
C ASP A 195 -33.01 -13.51 0.92
N ILE A 196 -32.22 -13.14 1.93
CA ILE A 196 -31.13 -13.99 2.46
C ILE A 196 -31.72 -15.34 2.92
N ALA A 197 -32.83 -15.32 3.65
CA ALA A 197 -33.48 -16.54 4.10
C ALA A 197 -34.12 -17.36 2.97
N HIS A 198 -34.62 -16.70 1.92
CA HIS A 198 -35.12 -17.34 0.71
C HIS A 198 -34.01 -18.15 0.00
N ASP A 199 -32.85 -17.52 -0.26
CA ASP A 199 -31.66 -18.19 -0.86
C ASP A 199 -31.14 -19.33 0.02
N LEU A 200 -30.98 -19.09 1.33
CA LEU A 200 -30.44 -20.09 2.25
C LEU A 200 -31.38 -21.28 2.49
N SER A 201 -32.69 -21.13 2.23
CA SER A 201 -33.69 -22.20 2.43
C SER A 201 -34.16 -22.84 1.12
N ASP A 202 -33.45 -22.60 0.01
CA ASP A 202 -33.82 -23.06 -1.34
C ASP A 202 -35.29 -22.74 -1.70
N GLY A 203 -35.76 -21.58 -1.26
CA GLY A 203 -37.09 -21.03 -1.54
C GLY A 203 -38.21 -21.39 -0.55
N LEU A 204 -37.93 -22.16 0.52
CA LEU A 204 -38.95 -22.55 1.52
C LEU A 204 -39.45 -21.39 2.39
N ILE A 205 -38.64 -20.35 2.55
CA ILE A 205 -39.01 -19.08 3.18
C ILE A 205 -39.28 -18.06 2.07
N ALA A 206 -40.41 -17.35 2.15
CA ALA A 206 -40.79 -16.33 1.18
C ALA A 206 -39.87 -15.09 1.23
N PRO A 207 -39.57 -14.46 0.07
CA PRO A 207 -38.77 -13.24 -0.02
C PRO A 207 -39.56 -12.01 0.49
N ASP A 208 -38.92 -10.84 0.57
CA ASP A 208 -39.56 -9.59 1.00
C ASP A 208 -40.48 -8.98 -0.09
N ALA A 209 -41.61 -9.63 -0.32
CA ALA A 209 -42.64 -9.15 -1.24
C ALA A 209 -43.34 -7.84 -0.79
N GLY A 210 -43.03 -7.31 0.40
CA GLY A 210 -43.70 -6.17 1.01
C GLY A 210 -42.84 -4.94 1.29
N GLY A 211 -41.50 -5.04 1.16
CA GLY A 211 -40.56 -3.96 1.48
C GLY A 211 -40.48 -3.63 2.97
N GLY A 212 -40.69 -4.64 3.83
CA GLY A 212 -40.76 -4.50 5.29
C GLY A 212 -39.70 -5.29 6.07
N ALA A 213 -38.87 -6.08 5.40
CA ALA A 213 -37.77 -6.79 6.05
C ALA A 213 -36.59 -5.83 6.31
N PRO A 214 -35.85 -5.99 7.42
CA PRO A 214 -34.59 -5.27 7.61
C PRO A 214 -33.61 -5.58 6.48
N VAL A 215 -32.87 -4.56 6.06
CA VAL A 215 -31.89 -4.65 4.96
C VAL A 215 -30.48 -4.56 5.54
N ILE A 216 -29.55 -5.37 5.02
CA ILE A 216 -28.18 -5.49 5.52
C ILE A 216 -27.18 -5.19 4.40
N ALA A 217 -26.15 -4.37 4.69
CA ALA A 217 -25.14 -3.99 3.71
C ALA A 217 -24.28 -5.16 3.23
N GLY A 218 -24.00 -6.14 4.10
CA GLY A 218 -23.49 -7.46 3.71
C GLY A 218 -23.56 -8.49 4.83
N TYR A 219 -23.53 -9.79 4.50
CA TYR A 219 -23.65 -10.88 5.48
C TYR A 219 -22.88 -12.14 5.04
N ALA A 220 -22.14 -12.76 5.96
CA ALA A 220 -21.53 -14.07 5.76
C ALA A 220 -22.37 -15.14 6.45
N ALA A 221 -23.16 -15.86 5.66
CA ALA A 221 -23.92 -17.00 6.13
C ALA A 221 -23.00 -18.23 6.26
N SER A 222 -22.80 -18.68 7.50
CA SER A 222 -22.06 -19.89 7.85
C SER A 222 -22.74 -20.62 9.01
N GLY A 223 -22.56 -21.94 9.08
CA GLY A 223 -23.20 -22.80 10.06
C GLY A 223 -23.40 -24.22 9.51
N PRO A 224 -23.58 -25.24 10.39
CA PRO A 224 -23.87 -26.60 9.95
C PRO A 224 -25.33 -26.80 9.50
N SER A 225 -26.19 -25.78 9.63
CA SER A 225 -27.56 -25.77 9.10
C SER A 225 -28.03 -24.36 8.73
N VAL A 226 -29.09 -24.29 7.92
CA VAL A 226 -29.79 -23.05 7.55
C VAL A 226 -30.29 -22.29 8.79
N ALA A 227 -30.74 -23.02 9.82
CA ALA A 227 -31.20 -22.42 11.07
C ALA A 227 -30.05 -21.73 11.83
N ASP A 228 -28.87 -22.36 11.91
CA ASP A 228 -27.68 -21.76 12.52
C ASP A 228 -27.24 -20.53 11.72
N ALA A 229 -27.23 -20.61 10.40
CA ALA A 229 -26.85 -19.51 9.51
C ALA A 229 -27.82 -18.32 9.54
N LEU A 230 -29.09 -18.52 9.91
CA LEU A 230 -30.09 -17.46 10.08
C LEU A 230 -30.22 -16.95 11.53
N SER A 231 -29.80 -17.71 12.53
CA SER A 231 -29.97 -17.35 13.95
C SER A 231 -29.47 -15.93 14.30
N PRO A 232 -28.26 -15.49 13.87
CA PRO A 232 -27.78 -14.13 14.16
C PRO A 232 -28.70 -13.03 13.63
N LEU A 233 -29.29 -13.23 12.44
CA LEU A 233 -30.20 -12.27 11.82
C LEU A 233 -31.55 -12.23 12.54
N VAL A 234 -32.12 -13.41 12.81
CA VAL A 234 -33.40 -13.55 13.53
C VAL A 234 -33.29 -12.93 14.93
N GLU A 235 -32.19 -13.21 15.64
CA GLU A 235 -31.92 -12.70 16.99
C GLU A 235 -31.58 -11.21 17.05
N GLY A 236 -30.80 -10.71 16.09
CA GLY A 236 -30.43 -9.29 16.02
C GLY A 236 -31.66 -8.43 15.75
N TYR A 237 -32.38 -8.74 14.67
CA TYR A 237 -33.51 -7.94 14.22
C TYR A 237 -34.85 -8.28 14.89
N SER A 238 -34.88 -9.30 15.76
CA SER A 238 -36.09 -9.80 16.45
C SER A 238 -37.16 -10.32 15.49
N LEU A 239 -36.76 -11.05 14.46
CA LEU A 239 -37.69 -11.58 13.48
C LEU A 239 -38.51 -12.74 14.09
N ALA A 240 -39.69 -12.97 13.54
CA ALA A 240 -40.52 -14.12 13.80
C ALA A 240 -40.78 -14.86 12.48
N PHE A 241 -40.73 -16.18 12.51
CA PHE A 241 -41.24 -17.03 11.44
C PHE A 241 -42.77 -17.05 11.53
N ARG A 242 -43.45 -16.82 10.41
CA ARG A 242 -44.90 -16.88 10.27
C ARG A 242 -45.27 -17.97 9.27
N THR A 243 -46.14 -18.90 9.66
CA THR A 243 -46.48 -20.10 8.88
C THR A 243 -47.79 -19.89 8.13
N GLY A 244 -47.75 -19.05 7.10
CA GLY A 244 -48.93 -18.84 6.24
C GLY A 244 -49.32 -20.12 5.49
N VAL A 245 -50.61 -20.21 5.11
CA VAL A 245 -51.20 -21.36 4.40
C VAL A 245 -50.45 -21.75 3.11
N ALA A 246 -49.73 -20.80 2.50
CA ALA A 246 -48.98 -21.01 1.26
C ALA A 246 -47.44 -21.07 1.42
N ALA A 247 -46.87 -20.40 2.42
CA ALA A 247 -45.42 -20.29 2.62
C ALA A 247 -45.06 -19.82 4.03
N THR A 248 -43.85 -20.17 4.49
CA THR A 248 -43.27 -19.57 5.69
C THR A 248 -42.67 -18.21 5.33
N SER A 249 -42.80 -17.18 6.16
CA SER A 249 -42.17 -15.88 5.97
C SER A 249 -41.45 -15.40 7.22
N LEU A 250 -40.49 -14.48 7.06
CA LEU A 250 -39.85 -13.75 8.16
C LEU A 250 -40.44 -12.35 8.27
N ALA A 251 -40.91 -11.98 9.47
CA ALA A 251 -41.43 -10.66 9.76
C ALA A 251 -40.82 -10.09 11.05
N GLN A 252 -40.60 -8.78 11.09
CA GLN A 252 -40.26 -8.08 12.34
C GLN A 252 -41.52 -7.91 13.23
N ASP A 253 -41.39 -7.41 14.46
CA ASP A 253 -42.54 -7.02 15.29
C ASP A 253 -43.42 -6.02 14.53
N ALA A 254 -44.59 -6.47 14.10
CA ALA A 254 -45.51 -5.70 13.28
C ALA A 254 -46.31 -4.65 14.10
N ALA A 255 -47.24 -3.99 13.42
CA ALA A 255 -48.37 -3.34 14.09
C ALA A 255 -49.17 -4.36 14.94
N VAL A 256 -50.04 -3.87 15.81
CA VAL A 256 -50.94 -4.76 16.57
C VAL A 256 -51.92 -5.42 15.60
N GLU A 257 -51.89 -6.74 15.53
CA GLU A 257 -52.68 -7.55 14.58
C GLU A 257 -54.05 -7.93 15.14
N ALA A 258 -54.15 -8.09 16.47
CA ALA A 258 -55.41 -8.41 17.14
C ALA A 258 -55.52 -7.83 18.54
N HIS A 259 -56.76 -7.76 19.03
CA HIS A 259 -57.09 -7.46 20.41
C HIS A 259 -57.75 -8.68 21.04
N ILE A 260 -57.19 -9.17 22.15
CA ILE A 260 -57.78 -10.25 22.96
C ILE A 260 -58.62 -9.59 24.05
N SER A 261 -59.95 -9.66 23.90
CA SER A 261 -60.91 -9.12 24.85
C SER A 261 -61.08 -10.03 26.07
N ALA A 262 -61.54 -9.46 27.19
CA ALA A 262 -61.65 -10.14 28.48
C ALA A 262 -62.62 -11.32 28.46
N ASP A 263 -63.63 -11.30 27.59
CA ASP A 263 -64.60 -12.39 27.41
C ASP A 263 -64.03 -13.61 26.66
N MET A 264 -62.89 -13.46 25.96
CA MET A 264 -62.15 -14.59 25.38
C MET A 264 -61.36 -15.36 26.45
N ILE A 265 -61.11 -14.77 27.63
CA ILE A 265 -60.15 -15.25 28.62
C ILE A 265 -60.85 -16.06 29.73
N GLY A 266 -60.24 -17.17 30.14
CA GLY A 266 -60.77 -18.05 31.20
C GLY A 266 -61.66 -19.18 30.69
N ALA A 267 -61.45 -19.61 29.44
CA ALA A 267 -62.10 -20.78 28.88
C ALA A 267 -61.86 -22.05 29.72
N ARG A 268 -62.88 -22.90 29.82
CA ARG A 268 -62.74 -24.22 30.46
C ARG A 268 -62.00 -25.16 29.51
N PHE A 269 -60.97 -25.83 30.01
CA PHE A 269 -60.39 -26.97 29.29
C PHE A 269 -60.80 -28.23 30.07
N ASN A 270 -61.39 -29.22 29.40
CA ASN A 270 -61.86 -30.47 30.03
C ASN A 270 -62.70 -30.22 31.31
N ASP A 271 -63.68 -29.31 31.20
CA ASP A 271 -64.59 -28.84 32.27
C ASP A 271 -63.96 -28.21 33.52
N LYS A 272 -62.63 -28.12 33.61
CA LYS A 272 -61.95 -27.44 34.72
C LYS A 272 -61.86 -25.94 34.46
N ARG A 273 -62.22 -25.15 35.47
CA ARG A 273 -62.03 -23.70 35.50
C ARG A 273 -60.76 -23.37 36.29
N GLU A 274 -59.73 -22.92 35.58
CA GLU A 274 -58.48 -22.45 36.16
C GLU A 274 -58.33 -20.92 35.98
N GLN A 275 -57.22 -20.37 36.46
CA GLN A 275 -56.91 -18.96 36.30
C GLN A 275 -56.69 -18.63 34.81
N GLY A 276 -57.55 -17.76 34.26
CA GLY A 276 -57.57 -17.49 32.80
C GLY A 276 -56.37 -16.69 32.28
N ALA A 277 -55.73 -15.91 33.14
CA ALA A 277 -54.53 -15.14 32.83
C ALA A 277 -53.54 -15.23 34.00
N LYS A 278 -52.25 -15.39 33.66
CA LYS A 278 -51.15 -15.50 34.63
C LYS A 278 -49.96 -14.67 34.14
N LEU A 279 -49.85 -13.46 34.69
CA LEU A 279 -48.73 -12.55 34.46
C LEU A 279 -47.52 -12.97 35.31
N VAL A 280 -46.36 -13.16 34.67
CA VAL A 280 -45.08 -13.40 35.31
C VAL A 280 -44.14 -12.23 35.03
N ARG A 281 -43.41 -11.78 36.05
CA ARG A 281 -42.36 -10.76 35.92
C ARG A 281 -41.02 -11.35 36.36
N GLY A 282 -40.10 -11.54 35.41
CA GLY A 282 -38.72 -11.96 35.69
C GLY A 282 -37.96 -10.94 36.55
N ARG A 283 -36.98 -11.40 37.33
CA ARG A 283 -36.25 -10.52 38.26
C ARG A 283 -35.46 -9.48 37.47
N ALA A 284 -35.19 -8.34 38.09
CA ALA A 284 -34.43 -7.29 37.42
C ALA A 284 -32.94 -7.66 37.29
N GLU A 285 -32.43 -8.54 38.14
CA GLU A 285 -31.06 -9.08 38.11
C GLU A 285 -30.84 -10.04 36.92
N ASP A 286 -31.90 -10.72 36.47
CA ASP A 286 -31.87 -11.67 35.34
C ASP A 286 -31.72 -10.98 33.97
N ALA A 287 -32.03 -9.67 33.89
CA ALA A 287 -31.85 -8.88 32.67
C ALA A 287 -30.38 -8.44 32.49
N PRO A 288 -29.94 -8.25 31.23
CA PRO A 288 -28.60 -7.76 30.95
C PRO A 288 -28.42 -6.31 31.42
N LEU A 289 -27.33 -6.05 32.13
CA LEU A 289 -26.79 -4.70 32.36
C LEU A 289 -26.34 -4.08 31.04
N ARG A 290 -25.64 -4.88 30.22
CA ARG A 290 -24.99 -4.49 28.98
C ARG A 290 -25.29 -5.50 27.87
N VAL A 291 -25.51 -4.99 26.66
CA VAL A 291 -25.54 -5.78 25.41
C VAL A 291 -24.45 -5.26 24.49
N SER A 292 -23.61 -6.16 24.00
CA SER A 292 -22.56 -5.88 23.01
C SER A 292 -22.90 -6.54 21.68
N VAL A 293 -22.72 -5.82 20.58
CA VAL A 293 -22.91 -6.32 19.20
C VAL A 293 -21.57 -6.26 18.47
N ARG A 294 -21.05 -7.44 18.12
CA ARG A 294 -19.85 -7.59 17.29
C ARG A 294 -20.24 -7.73 15.83
N HIS A 295 -19.63 -6.92 14.96
CA HIS A 295 -19.98 -6.76 13.55
C HIS A 295 -18.73 -6.43 12.73
N TYR A 296 -18.83 -6.40 11.40
CA TYR A 296 -17.79 -5.87 10.51
C TYR A 296 -18.12 -4.44 10.11
N ASP A 297 -17.16 -3.51 10.24
CA ASP A 297 -17.39 -2.07 10.01
C ASP A 297 -16.77 -1.60 8.68
N PRO A 298 -17.58 -1.22 7.66
CA PRO A 298 -17.07 -0.72 6.38
C PRO A 298 -16.10 0.45 6.51
N ALA A 299 -16.33 1.36 7.48
CA ALA A 299 -15.46 2.54 7.69
C ALA A 299 -14.06 2.16 8.19
N ARG A 300 -13.87 0.89 8.59
CA ARG A 300 -12.61 0.34 9.11
C ARG A 300 -12.06 -0.77 8.21
N ASP A 301 -12.26 -0.69 6.90
CA ASP A 301 -11.93 -1.75 5.93
C ASP A 301 -12.53 -3.11 6.32
N HIS A 302 -13.77 -3.09 6.83
CA HIS A 302 -14.51 -4.24 7.34
C HIS A 302 -13.81 -5.01 8.49
N GLN A 303 -12.95 -4.35 9.28
CA GLN A 303 -12.45 -4.92 10.53
C GLN A 303 -13.59 -5.19 11.51
N ALA A 304 -13.40 -6.16 12.42
CA ALA A 304 -14.38 -6.47 13.44
C ALA A 304 -14.47 -5.35 14.50
N GLY A 305 -15.63 -4.70 14.58
CA GLY A 305 -15.97 -3.70 15.59
C GLY A 305 -16.90 -4.28 16.68
N VAL A 306 -16.94 -3.62 17.83
CA VAL A 306 -17.93 -3.90 18.90
C VAL A 306 -18.60 -2.59 19.29
N GLN A 307 -19.93 -2.55 19.22
CA GLN A 307 -20.74 -1.48 19.79
C GLN A 307 -21.51 -2.00 20.99
N MET A 308 -21.67 -1.19 22.03
CA MET A 308 -22.30 -1.61 23.29
C MET A 308 -23.41 -0.66 23.72
N ALA A 309 -24.47 -1.22 24.29
CA ALA A 309 -25.53 -0.52 24.99
C ALA A 309 -25.51 -0.93 26.46
N GLU A 310 -25.65 0.02 27.37
CA GLU A 310 -25.68 -0.22 28.81
C GLU A 310 -26.85 0.51 29.46
N ARG A 311 -27.45 -0.11 30.48
CA ARG A 311 -28.56 0.46 31.24
C ARG A 311 -28.27 0.41 32.74
N SER A 312 -28.09 1.57 33.36
CA SER A 312 -27.98 1.69 34.81
C SER A 312 -29.17 1.04 35.52
N GLY A 313 -28.89 0.16 36.49
CA GLY A 313 -29.90 -0.58 37.22
C GLY A 313 -29.35 -1.83 37.88
N PRO A 314 -30.22 -2.69 38.44
CA PRO A 314 -29.82 -3.91 39.17
C PRO A 314 -29.50 -5.11 38.27
N GLY A 315 -29.47 -4.96 36.95
CA GLY A 315 -29.09 -6.04 36.03
C GLY A 315 -27.64 -6.47 36.26
N ARG A 316 -27.35 -7.78 36.13
CA ARG A 316 -26.00 -8.32 36.39
C ARG A 316 -25.42 -9.16 35.25
N ARG A 317 -26.21 -9.46 34.22
CA ARG A 317 -25.77 -10.23 33.05
C ARG A 317 -25.13 -9.30 32.01
N GLU A 318 -24.16 -9.80 31.27
CA GLU A 318 -23.76 -9.23 29.97
C GLU A 318 -24.27 -10.16 28.87
N ASP A 319 -24.70 -9.59 27.74
CA ASP A 319 -25.12 -10.33 26.54
C ASP A 319 -24.21 -9.93 25.36
N MET A 320 -23.78 -10.90 24.57
CA MET A 320 -22.98 -10.68 23.36
C MET A 320 -23.74 -11.25 22.18
N LEU A 321 -23.96 -10.44 21.15
CA LEU A 321 -24.44 -10.87 19.84
C LEU A 321 -23.29 -10.80 18.84
N ASP A 322 -22.77 -11.96 18.44
CA ASP A 322 -21.91 -12.09 17.27
C ASP A 322 -22.80 -12.03 16.01
N LEU A 323 -22.71 -10.96 15.25
CA LEU A 323 -23.51 -10.72 14.04
C LEU A 323 -22.57 -10.61 12.84
N PRO A 324 -22.38 -11.66 12.02
CA PRO A 324 -21.43 -11.67 10.89
C PRO A 324 -21.94 -10.87 9.68
N ALA A 325 -22.42 -9.66 9.97
CA ALA A 325 -22.93 -8.67 9.03
C ALA A 325 -21.98 -7.48 8.94
N SER A 326 -21.98 -6.84 7.78
CA SER A 326 -21.39 -5.52 7.57
C SER A 326 -22.40 -4.45 7.99
N LEU A 327 -22.03 -3.62 8.97
CA LEU A 327 -22.86 -2.57 9.55
C LEU A 327 -21.98 -1.35 9.86
N ASP A 328 -22.52 -0.14 9.74
CA ASP A 328 -21.87 1.02 10.33
C ASP A 328 -22.02 1.03 11.86
N ALA A 329 -21.15 1.79 12.53
CA ALA A 329 -21.14 1.95 13.97
C ALA A 329 -22.50 2.39 14.56
N GLY A 330 -23.25 3.25 13.86
CA GLY A 330 -24.57 3.72 14.27
C GLY A 330 -25.62 2.61 14.23
N ALA A 331 -25.69 1.87 13.13
CA ALA A 331 -26.58 0.72 12.97
C ALA A 331 -26.27 -0.38 14.01
N ALA A 332 -25.00 -0.71 14.23
CA ALA A 332 -24.60 -1.69 15.25
C ALA A 332 -24.94 -1.22 16.68
N ARG A 333 -24.75 0.08 16.99
CA ARG A 333 -25.16 0.68 18.27
C ARG A 333 -26.68 0.62 18.46
N ALA A 334 -27.46 0.86 17.40
CA ALA A 334 -28.92 0.75 17.42
C ALA A 334 -29.41 -0.68 17.65
N GLN A 335 -28.75 -1.69 17.07
CA GLN A 335 -29.06 -3.10 17.37
C GLN A 335 -28.79 -3.44 18.85
N ALA A 336 -27.70 -2.94 19.43
CA ALA A 336 -27.40 -3.14 20.85
C ALA A 336 -28.48 -2.54 21.75
N GLU A 337 -28.96 -1.32 21.44
CA GLU A 337 -30.04 -0.66 22.21
C GLU A 337 -31.38 -1.37 22.06
N ALA A 338 -31.75 -1.71 20.83
CA ALA A 338 -32.98 -2.44 20.54
C ALA A 338 -32.99 -3.79 21.29
N ARG A 339 -31.90 -4.57 21.22
CA ARG A 339 -31.79 -5.86 21.93
C ARG A 339 -31.82 -5.67 23.45
N LEU A 340 -31.10 -4.69 24.01
CA LEU A 340 -31.14 -4.37 25.44
C LEU A 340 -32.56 -4.03 25.89
N HIS A 341 -33.25 -3.13 25.18
CA HIS A 341 -34.62 -2.75 25.51
C HIS A 341 -35.63 -3.90 25.38
N ARG A 342 -35.50 -4.73 24.33
CA ARG A 342 -36.32 -5.94 24.15
C ARG A 342 -36.12 -6.93 25.31
N LEU A 343 -34.89 -7.22 25.70
CA LEU A 343 -34.59 -8.14 26.81
C LEU A 343 -35.10 -7.60 28.16
N TRP A 344 -35.04 -6.29 28.39
CA TRP A 344 -35.60 -5.67 29.61
C TRP A 344 -37.13 -5.69 29.66
N THR A 345 -37.79 -5.47 28.52
CA THR A 345 -39.27 -5.44 28.39
C THR A 345 -39.83 -6.86 28.45
N GLY A 346 -39.20 -7.78 27.71
CA GLY A 346 -39.55 -9.19 27.62
C GLY A 346 -39.35 -10.01 28.91
N ARG A 347 -38.94 -9.38 30.02
CA ARG A 347 -39.08 -9.96 31.36
C ARG A 347 -40.54 -10.13 31.80
N ARG A 348 -41.47 -9.39 31.21
CA ARG A 348 -42.91 -9.61 31.41
C ARG A 348 -43.38 -10.67 30.41
N THR A 349 -43.83 -11.80 30.92
CA THR A 349 -44.50 -12.85 30.15
C THR A 349 -45.91 -13.06 30.68
N LEU A 350 -46.82 -13.49 29.82
CA LEU A 350 -48.24 -13.65 30.11
C LEU A 350 -48.69 -14.98 29.54
N GLU A 351 -49.24 -15.84 30.40
CA GLU A 351 -49.88 -17.09 29.99
C GLU A 351 -51.40 -16.85 30.00
N LEU A 352 -52.06 -17.04 28.85
CA LEU A 352 -53.51 -16.88 28.68
C LEU A 352 -54.16 -18.21 28.32
N ARG A 353 -55.35 -18.46 28.86
CA ARG A 353 -56.24 -19.57 28.48
C ARG A 353 -57.46 -18.97 27.80
N CYS A 354 -57.43 -18.96 26.48
CA CYS A 354 -58.45 -18.36 25.62
C CYS A 354 -59.45 -19.42 25.12
N ASP A 355 -60.62 -18.96 24.68
CA ASP A 355 -61.56 -19.80 23.91
C ASP A 355 -61.11 -19.98 22.45
N TRP A 356 -61.93 -20.69 21.67
CA TRP A 356 -61.66 -21.03 20.27
C TRP A 356 -61.45 -19.82 19.34
N ARG A 357 -61.89 -18.62 19.71
CA ARG A 357 -61.68 -17.39 18.91
C ARG A 357 -60.21 -16.98 18.83
N ALA A 358 -59.37 -17.47 19.73
CA ALA A 358 -57.92 -17.28 19.68
C ALA A 358 -57.20 -18.28 18.75
N LEU A 359 -57.89 -19.26 18.17
CA LEU A 359 -57.28 -20.28 17.29
C LEU A 359 -56.56 -19.68 16.05
N PRO A 360 -57.04 -18.59 15.41
CA PRO A 360 -56.33 -17.96 14.30
C PRO A 360 -55.06 -17.17 14.71
N LEU A 361 -54.74 -17.07 16.00
CA LEU A 361 -53.59 -16.31 16.49
C LEU A 361 -52.33 -17.18 16.52
N GLU A 362 -51.50 -17.03 15.48
CA GLU A 362 -50.25 -17.78 15.33
C GLU A 362 -49.09 -17.24 16.19
N PRO A 363 -48.10 -18.08 16.54
CA PRO A 363 -46.81 -17.61 17.04
C PRO A 363 -46.19 -16.54 16.12
N GLY A 364 -45.58 -15.52 16.72
CA GLY A 364 -45.05 -14.36 16.00
C GLY A 364 -46.05 -13.21 15.79
N ALA A 365 -47.35 -13.42 16.02
CA ALA A 365 -48.33 -12.35 15.99
C ALA A 365 -48.19 -11.40 17.19
N VAL A 366 -48.39 -10.10 16.97
CA VAL A 366 -48.36 -9.05 18.02
C VAL A 366 -49.78 -8.63 18.38
N VAL A 367 -50.17 -8.82 19.63
CA VAL A 367 -51.53 -8.55 20.12
C VAL A 367 -51.54 -7.52 21.27
N THR A 368 -52.72 -6.95 21.50
CA THR A 368 -53.06 -6.29 22.78
C THR A 368 -54.00 -7.18 23.57
N VAL A 369 -53.98 -7.07 24.90
CA VAL A 369 -54.79 -7.89 25.80
C VAL A 369 -55.56 -6.95 26.73
N GLU A 370 -56.88 -7.13 26.81
CA GLU A 370 -57.71 -6.33 27.70
C GLU A 370 -57.28 -6.48 29.16
N GLY A 371 -57.11 -5.35 29.86
CA GLY A 371 -56.59 -5.30 31.23
C GLY A 371 -55.06 -5.35 31.37
N GLU A 372 -54.29 -5.71 30.33
CA GLU A 372 -52.82 -5.83 30.39
C GLU A 372 -52.12 -4.82 29.45
N GLY A 373 -51.61 -3.73 30.04
CA GLY A 373 -50.99 -2.63 29.30
C GLY A 373 -49.71 -3.02 28.53
N GLY A 374 -49.72 -2.76 27.22
CA GLY A 374 -48.59 -2.89 26.29
C GLY A 374 -48.89 -3.79 25.09
N ARG A 375 -47.86 -4.06 24.28
CA ARG A 375 -47.91 -5.02 23.17
C ARG A 375 -47.33 -6.36 23.58
N TRP A 376 -47.90 -7.45 23.10
CA TRP A 376 -47.54 -8.81 23.48
C TRP A 376 -47.31 -9.66 22.22
N ARG A 377 -46.10 -10.18 22.00
CA ARG A 377 -45.84 -11.15 20.94
C ARG A 377 -46.20 -12.55 21.45
N ILE A 378 -46.95 -13.33 20.67
CA ILE A 378 -47.21 -14.75 20.96
C ILE A 378 -45.94 -15.55 20.66
N GLU A 379 -45.39 -16.23 21.67
CA GLU A 379 -44.23 -17.12 21.51
C GLU A 379 -44.65 -18.57 21.26
N ARG A 380 -45.81 -18.98 21.79
CA ARG A 380 -46.34 -20.34 21.67
C ARG A 380 -47.87 -20.30 21.72
N SER A 381 -48.50 -21.11 20.89
CA SER A 381 -49.93 -21.39 20.88
C SER A 381 -50.14 -22.90 21.00
N GLU A 382 -51.00 -23.35 21.90
CA GLU A 382 -51.34 -24.76 22.10
C GLU A 382 -52.86 -24.93 22.09
N TRP A 383 -53.37 -25.92 21.36
CA TRP A 383 -54.78 -26.32 21.41
C TRP A 383 -54.93 -27.53 22.34
N GLU A 384 -55.69 -27.38 23.43
CA GLU A 384 -55.92 -28.43 24.42
C GLU A 384 -57.34 -28.34 24.97
N GLY A 385 -58.07 -29.47 25.01
CA GLY A 385 -59.34 -29.57 25.74
C GLY A 385 -60.43 -28.57 25.33
N MET A 386 -60.50 -28.22 24.03
CA MET A 386 -61.38 -27.20 23.42
C MET A 386 -61.07 -25.74 23.79
N GLY A 387 -59.85 -25.44 24.24
CA GLY A 387 -59.35 -24.07 24.40
C GLY A 387 -57.94 -23.88 23.85
N VAL A 388 -57.52 -22.61 23.77
CA VAL A 388 -56.22 -22.17 23.24
C VAL A 388 -55.37 -21.64 24.40
N ARG A 389 -54.22 -22.25 24.67
CA ARG A 389 -53.22 -21.71 25.60
C ARG A 389 -52.22 -20.88 24.82
N LEU A 390 -52.14 -19.57 25.09
CA LEU A 390 -51.15 -18.67 24.52
C LEU A 390 -50.08 -18.36 25.57
N MET A 391 -48.81 -18.49 25.19
CA MET A 391 -47.69 -17.93 25.95
C MET A 391 -47.18 -16.70 25.21
N LEU A 392 -47.25 -15.54 25.86
CA LEU A 392 -46.88 -14.26 25.27
C LEU A 392 -45.72 -13.61 26.03
N ARG A 393 -44.90 -12.85 25.30
CA ARG A 393 -43.85 -11.99 25.86
C ARG A 393 -44.14 -10.54 25.53
N GLN A 394 -43.97 -9.64 26.50
CA GLN A 394 -44.15 -8.22 26.27
C GLN A 394 -43.07 -7.70 25.30
N THR A 395 -43.49 -7.03 24.22
CA THR A 395 -42.60 -6.30 23.32
C THR A 395 -42.74 -4.78 23.52
N GLY A 396 -41.71 -4.04 23.13
CA GLY A 396 -41.60 -2.59 23.35
C GLY A 396 -42.51 -1.75 22.43
N GLY A 397 -42.38 -0.44 22.53
CA GLY A 397 -42.89 0.50 21.52
C GLY A 397 -42.04 0.47 20.23
N ALA A 398 -42.43 1.24 19.21
CA ALA A 398 -41.63 1.39 18.01
C ALA A 398 -40.41 2.29 18.28
N GLY A 399 -39.20 1.77 18.01
CA GLY A 399 -37.94 2.52 18.00
C GLY A 399 -37.39 2.92 19.37
N VAL A 400 -36.23 2.37 19.75
CA VAL A 400 -35.33 3.03 20.70
C VAL A 400 -34.39 3.89 19.87
N ALA A 401 -34.43 5.21 20.08
CA ALA A 401 -33.52 6.13 19.40
C ALA A 401 -32.12 6.00 20.00
N ALA A 402 -31.21 5.37 19.26
CA ALA A 402 -29.84 5.21 19.69
C ALA A 402 -29.06 6.54 19.61
N PRO A 403 -28.15 6.82 20.57
CA PRO A 403 -27.24 7.93 20.46
C PRO A 403 -26.27 7.72 19.28
N PRO A 404 -25.70 8.80 18.71
CA PRO A 404 -24.68 8.67 17.67
C PRO A 404 -23.49 7.84 18.17
N ALA A 405 -22.94 7.04 17.26
CA ALA A 405 -21.77 6.21 17.51
C ALA A 405 -20.68 6.51 16.48
N ASP A 406 -19.43 6.26 16.89
CA ASP A 406 -18.25 6.42 16.07
C ASP A 406 -17.62 5.04 15.83
N ALA A 407 -17.08 4.83 14.63
CA ALA A 407 -16.24 3.69 14.28
C ALA A 407 -14.87 3.78 14.97
N GLY A 408 -14.42 5.01 15.24
CA GLY A 408 -13.04 5.34 15.60
C GLY A 408 -12.11 5.29 14.39
N SER A 409 -10.89 5.80 14.55
CA SER A 409 -9.91 5.88 13.46
C SER A 409 -9.23 4.53 13.18
N PRO A 410 -9.43 3.90 12.02
CA PRO A 410 -8.62 2.74 11.61
C PRO A 410 -7.22 3.19 11.19
N VAL A 411 -6.25 2.28 11.31
CA VAL A 411 -5.00 2.38 10.54
C VAL A 411 -5.25 1.73 9.17
N SER A 412 -5.73 2.53 8.21
CA SER A 412 -5.87 2.12 6.81
C SER A 412 -4.55 2.32 6.07
N GLN A 413 -4.22 1.42 5.13
CA GLN A 413 -3.12 1.65 4.20
C GLN A 413 -3.60 2.52 3.04
N ALA A 414 -2.81 3.53 2.67
CA ALA A 414 -3.14 4.40 1.56
C ALA A 414 -3.10 3.62 0.24
N ASP A 415 -4.21 3.61 -0.48
CA ASP A 415 -4.30 3.03 -1.82
C ASP A 415 -3.66 3.97 -2.84
N VAL A 416 -2.33 3.91 -2.93
CA VAL A 416 -1.54 4.71 -3.86
C VAL A 416 -1.14 3.86 -5.06
N LEU A 417 -1.31 4.41 -6.27
CA LEU A 417 -0.91 3.78 -7.52
C LEU A 417 0.61 3.63 -7.64
N HIS A 418 1.05 2.48 -8.17
CA HIS A 418 2.39 2.36 -8.73
C HIS A 418 2.42 3.09 -10.07
N GLY A 419 3.03 4.27 -10.10
CA GLY A 419 3.19 5.05 -11.32
C GLY A 419 4.36 4.53 -12.16
N PRO A 420 4.34 4.75 -13.48
CA PRO A 420 5.47 4.43 -14.36
C PRO A 420 6.81 4.95 -13.82
N THR A 421 7.84 4.12 -13.99
CA THR A 421 9.23 4.39 -13.67
C THR A 421 9.79 5.48 -14.56
N SER A 422 10.65 6.31 -13.98
CA SER A 422 11.53 7.24 -14.66
C SER A 422 12.95 6.93 -14.22
N LEU A 423 13.84 6.76 -15.21
CA LEU A 423 15.24 6.43 -15.03
C LEU A 423 16.10 7.62 -15.46
N MET A 424 17.14 7.91 -14.68
CA MET A 424 18.25 8.77 -15.08
C MET A 424 19.55 7.98 -14.93
N VAL A 425 20.41 8.06 -15.93
CA VAL A 425 21.78 7.54 -15.87
C VAL A 425 22.73 8.72 -16.03
N VAL A 426 23.72 8.85 -15.15
CA VAL A 426 24.61 10.02 -15.12
C VAL A 426 26.04 9.63 -14.76
N ASP A 427 27.02 10.11 -15.54
CA ASP A 427 28.44 10.17 -15.16
C ASP A 427 28.68 11.38 -14.22
N LEU A 428 28.84 11.11 -12.93
CA LEU A 428 28.98 12.11 -11.88
C LEU A 428 30.46 12.49 -11.62
N PRO A 429 30.73 13.73 -11.16
CA PRO A 429 32.00 14.07 -10.54
C PRO A 429 32.16 13.35 -9.18
N MET A 430 33.33 13.44 -8.55
CA MET A 430 33.55 12.79 -7.25
C MET A 430 32.59 13.35 -6.17
N PRO A 431 31.89 12.51 -5.40
CA PRO A 431 30.92 12.96 -4.39
C PRO A 431 31.62 13.50 -3.13
N ASP A 432 32.74 12.88 -2.78
CA ASP A 432 33.60 13.20 -1.64
C ASP A 432 35.07 13.28 -2.08
N ASP A 433 35.98 13.39 -1.11
CA ASP A 433 37.41 13.57 -1.31
C ASP A 433 38.17 12.22 -1.41
N THR A 434 37.47 11.10 -1.63
CA THR A 434 38.06 9.79 -1.91
C THR A 434 38.42 9.67 -3.39
N LEU A 435 39.69 9.42 -3.71
CA LEU A 435 40.13 9.19 -5.09
C LEU A 435 39.46 7.95 -5.68
N LEU A 436 38.74 8.15 -6.79
CA LEU A 436 38.21 7.07 -7.62
C LEU A 436 39.19 6.73 -8.76
N SER A 437 39.26 5.43 -9.08
CA SER A 437 40.10 4.81 -10.11
C SER A 437 39.30 4.23 -11.29
N ALA A 438 38.00 4.53 -11.34
CA ALA A 438 37.08 4.24 -12.43
C ALA A 438 35.98 5.31 -12.49
N PRO A 439 35.34 5.57 -13.65
CA PRO A 439 34.22 6.51 -13.76
C PRO A 439 33.09 6.19 -12.79
N LEU A 440 32.45 7.24 -12.27
CA LEU A 440 31.28 7.12 -11.39
C LEU A 440 30.00 7.34 -12.18
N VAL A 441 29.55 6.30 -12.87
CA VAL A 441 28.22 6.30 -13.49
C VAL A 441 27.21 5.78 -12.48
N VAL A 442 26.12 6.49 -12.27
CA VAL A 442 25.01 6.07 -11.40
C VAL A 442 23.70 5.96 -12.16
N ALA A 443 22.86 5.03 -11.74
CA ALA A 443 21.46 4.95 -12.09
C ALA A 443 20.61 5.47 -10.92
N ALA A 444 19.76 6.45 -11.20
CA ALA A 444 18.79 7.03 -10.28
C ALA A 444 17.39 6.79 -10.83
N ALA A 445 16.49 6.22 -10.02
CA ALA A 445 15.16 5.84 -10.49
C ALA A 445 14.08 6.18 -9.47
N ALA A 446 12.91 6.56 -9.96
CA ALA A 446 11.72 6.79 -9.16
C ALA A 446 10.45 6.60 -10.01
N GLY A 447 9.28 6.66 -9.37
CA GLY A 447 8.01 6.63 -10.08
C GLY A 447 7.36 8.01 -10.23
N THR A 448 6.53 8.14 -11.27
CA THR A 448 5.61 9.27 -11.49
C THR A 448 4.46 9.34 -10.46
N GLN A 449 4.33 8.36 -9.57
CA GLN A 449 3.40 8.34 -8.44
C GLN A 449 4.10 7.86 -7.17
N ALA A 450 3.64 8.33 -6.01
CA ALA A 450 4.22 8.03 -4.70
C ALA A 450 4.10 6.54 -4.27
N GLY A 451 3.31 5.74 -4.99
CA GLY A 451 3.16 4.29 -4.74
C GLY A 451 4.29 3.44 -5.32
N TRP A 452 5.18 3.99 -6.15
CA TRP A 452 6.31 3.24 -6.73
C TRP A 452 7.27 2.70 -5.66
N ARG A 453 7.75 1.47 -5.84
CA ARG A 453 8.57 0.72 -4.85
C ARG A 453 9.91 0.20 -5.38
N GLY A 454 10.22 0.45 -6.65
CA GLY A 454 11.43 -0.02 -7.30
C GLY A 454 11.16 -0.53 -8.71
N ALA A 455 12.25 -0.77 -9.42
CA ALA A 455 12.29 -1.44 -10.72
C ALA A 455 13.49 -2.41 -10.78
N GLU A 456 13.46 -3.37 -11.69
CA GLU A 456 14.67 -4.10 -12.11
C GLU A 456 15.41 -3.31 -13.18
N LEU A 457 16.73 -3.22 -13.04
CA LEU A 457 17.63 -2.49 -13.94
C LEU A 457 18.40 -3.44 -14.85
N PHE A 458 18.47 -3.07 -16.12
CA PHE A 458 19.21 -3.77 -17.16
C PHE A 458 20.21 -2.83 -17.83
N VAL A 459 21.32 -3.39 -18.29
CA VAL A 459 22.23 -2.73 -19.25
C VAL A 459 21.93 -3.33 -20.62
N GLU A 460 21.72 -2.48 -21.61
CA GLU A 460 21.49 -2.88 -23.01
C GLU A 460 22.82 -2.95 -23.77
N ASP A 461 23.07 -4.08 -24.45
CA ASP A 461 24.18 -4.18 -25.39
C ASP A 461 23.86 -3.44 -26.70
N SER A 462 24.59 -2.35 -26.95
CA SER A 462 24.36 -1.45 -28.10
C SER A 462 24.46 -2.08 -29.50
N ALA A 463 24.99 -3.31 -29.64
CA ALA A 463 25.13 -3.99 -30.92
C ALA A 463 24.05 -5.07 -31.14
N THR A 464 23.49 -5.63 -30.06
CA THR A 464 22.57 -6.78 -30.09
C THR A 464 21.21 -6.53 -29.45
N ALA A 465 21.02 -5.40 -28.78
CA ALA A 465 19.87 -5.08 -27.91
C ALA A 465 19.63 -6.13 -26.81
N ALA A 466 20.67 -6.86 -26.41
CA ALA A 466 20.58 -7.87 -25.36
C ALA A 466 20.57 -7.20 -23.98
N LEU A 467 19.52 -7.46 -23.19
CA LEU A 467 19.37 -6.92 -21.84
C LEU A 467 20.07 -7.79 -20.79
N THR A 468 21.03 -7.22 -20.07
CA THR A 468 21.72 -7.87 -18.94
C THR A 468 21.27 -7.26 -17.62
N SER A 469 20.54 -8.01 -16.80
CA SER A 469 20.12 -7.55 -15.47
C SER A 469 21.33 -7.25 -14.56
N ILE A 470 21.29 -6.10 -13.90
CA ILE A 470 22.27 -5.69 -12.89
C ILE A 470 21.68 -5.64 -11.47
N GLY A 471 20.41 -5.98 -11.30
CA GLY A 471 19.70 -6.00 -10.02
C GLY A 471 18.56 -4.99 -9.91
N GLY A 472 18.03 -4.79 -8.70
CA GLY A 472 17.01 -3.79 -8.44
C GLY A 472 17.58 -2.37 -8.34
N THR A 473 16.72 -1.37 -8.47
CA THR A 473 17.02 0.04 -8.16
C THR A 473 17.46 0.22 -6.69
N ALA A 474 18.16 1.31 -6.42
CA ALA A 474 18.36 1.83 -5.07
C ALA A 474 17.04 2.37 -4.47
N LEU A 475 17.11 3.12 -3.35
CA LEU A 475 15.93 3.83 -2.83
C LEU A 475 15.39 4.83 -3.87
N PRO A 476 14.09 5.19 -3.83
CA PRO A 476 13.52 6.13 -4.79
C PRO A 476 14.26 7.47 -4.81
N ALA A 477 14.78 7.84 -5.97
CA ALA A 477 15.51 9.10 -6.16
C ALA A 477 14.57 10.31 -6.20
N VAL A 478 15.04 11.46 -5.72
CA VAL A 478 14.32 12.73 -5.89
C VAL A 478 14.74 13.35 -7.22
N ILE A 479 13.86 13.21 -8.21
CA ILE A 479 14.08 13.64 -9.59
C ILE A 479 12.98 14.60 -10.07
N GLY A 480 13.35 15.49 -10.98
CA GLY A 480 12.46 16.50 -11.54
C GLY A 480 13.02 17.17 -12.79
N THR A 481 12.38 18.26 -13.21
CA THR A 481 12.81 19.13 -14.31
C THR A 481 12.83 20.59 -13.88
N THR A 482 13.73 21.40 -14.46
CA THR A 482 13.78 22.84 -14.21
C THR A 482 12.68 23.56 -14.98
N VAL A 483 12.04 24.55 -14.36
CA VAL A 483 11.00 25.39 -14.98
C VAL A 483 11.64 26.64 -15.61
N ASN A 484 12.69 27.18 -15.00
CA ASN A 484 13.50 28.28 -15.51
C ASN A 484 14.98 27.90 -15.62
N ALA A 485 15.74 28.64 -16.42
CA ALA A 485 17.20 28.55 -16.45
C ALA A 485 17.83 29.40 -15.34
N LEU A 486 18.96 28.95 -14.80
CA LEU A 486 19.84 29.77 -13.98
C LEU A 486 20.71 30.67 -14.85
N GLY A 487 20.91 31.92 -14.40
CA GLY A 487 21.90 32.81 -14.99
C GLY A 487 23.34 32.42 -14.65
N ALA A 488 24.28 33.03 -15.37
CA ALA A 488 25.69 32.99 -15.00
C ALA A 488 25.91 33.62 -13.61
N ALA A 489 26.70 32.95 -12.78
CA ALA A 489 27.01 33.35 -11.41
C ALA A 489 28.47 33.04 -11.08
N SER A 490 28.97 33.54 -9.94
CA SER A 490 30.31 33.17 -9.47
C SER A 490 30.26 31.84 -8.70
N PRO A 491 31.06 30.82 -9.04
CA PRO A 491 31.17 29.58 -8.26
C PRO A 491 31.94 29.77 -6.94
N ALA A 492 32.55 30.94 -6.73
CA ALA A 492 33.34 31.27 -5.54
C ALA A 492 32.53 31.96 -4.42
N LEU A 493 31.26 32.30 -4.67
CA LEU A 493 30.39 33.01 -3.72
C LEU A 493 29.05 32.29 -3.57
N PHE A 494 28.32 32.62 -2.49
CA PHE A 494 26.90 32.30 -2.39
C PHE A 494 26.12 33.13 -3.41
N ASP A 495 25.39 32.45 -4.29
CA ASP A 495 24.43 33.06 -5.19
C ASP A 495 23.11 33.29 -4.44
N LEU A 496 22.93 34.52 -3.96
CA LEU A 496 21.75 34.99 -3.24
C LEU A 496 20.72 35.66 -4.17
N ALA A 497 21.04 35.83 -5.45
CA ALA A 497 20.22 36.56 -6.41
C ALA A 497 19.40 35.62 -7.31
N SER A 498 19.98 34.49 -7.71
CA SER A 498 19.29 33.51 -8.55
C SER A 498 18.30 32.66 -7.76
N THR A 499 17.20 32.29 -8.41
CA THR A 499 16.26 31.27 -7.94
C THR A 499 16.02 30.24 -9.04
N LEU A 500 16.02 28.96 -8.67
CA LEU A 500 15.69 27.86 -9.58
C LEU A 500 14.34 27.25 -9.17
N ASP A 501 13.35 27.37 -10.04
CA ASP A 501 12.08 26.69 -9.92
C ASP A 501 12.19 25.29 -10.53
N VAL A 502 11.82 24.27 -9.76
CA VAL A 502 11.91 22.85 -10.12
C VAL A 502 10.58 22.14 -9.94
N GLN A 503 10.29 21.25 -10.87
CA GLN A 503 9.08 20.47 -10.96
C GLN A 503 9.41 19.00 -10.68
N MET A 504 9.06 18.51 -9.50
CA MET A 504 9.27 17.12 -9.07
C MET A 504 8.31 16.18 -9.79
N LEU A 505 8.71 14.90 -9.92
CA LEU A 505 7.89 13.87 -10.58
C LEU A 505 6.57 13.56 -9.86
N ASN A 506 6.56 13.57 -8.52
CA ASN A 506 5.35 13.31 -7.72
C ASN A 506 5.40 14.08 -6.39
N SER A 507 4.25 14.23 -5.73
CA SER A 507 4.09 15.10 -4.55
C SER A 507 4.65 14.55 -3.24
N ALA A 508 5.15 13.31 -3.22
CA ALA A 508 5.88 12.75 -2.08
C ALA A 508 7.40 13.05 -2.14
N MET A 509 7.89 13.63 -3.24
CA MET A 509 9.26 14.13 -3.34
C MET A 509 9.38 15.47 -2.62
N LEU A 510 9.98 15.44 -1.43
CA LEU A 510 10.17 16.60 -0.57
C LEU A 510 11.63 17.07 -0.60
N LEU A 511 11.83 18.38 -0.56
CA LEU A 511 13.14 19.02 -0.41
C LEU A 511 13.19 19.75 0.93
N THR A 512 14.36 19.73 1.57
CA THR A 512 14.58 20.32 2.90
C THR A 512 15.54 21.51 2.84
N ASN A 513 15.44 22.42 3.80
CA ASN A 513 16.38 23.53 3.94
C ASN A 513 17.71 23.05 4.57
N ALA A 514 18.81 23.73 4.23
CA ALA A 514 20.12 23.54 4.85
C ALA A 514 20.70 24.90 5.26
N ASP A 515 21.25 24.96 6.48
CA ASP A 515 22.04 26.12 6.92
C ASP A 515 23.43 26.15 6.25
N ASP A 516 24.13 27.28 6.33
CA ASP A 516 25.45 27.44 5.71
C ASP A 516 26.45 26.40 6.19
N ALA A 517 26.37 25.97 7.46
CA ALA A 517 27.26 24.97 8.03
C ALA A 517 26.98 23.58 7.44
N ALA A 518 25.73 23.21 7.19
CA ALA A 518 25.33 21.99 6.52
C ALA A 518 25.71 22.02 5.03
N LEU A 519 25.52 23.15 4.34
CA LEU A 519 25.96 23.33 2.95
C LEU A 519 27.48 23.16 2.82
N LEU A 520 28.28 23.74 3.72
CA LEU A 520 29.74 23.58 3.73
C LEU A 520 30.19 22.14 4.07
N ARG A 521 29.31 21.33 4.69
CA ARG A 521 29.51 19.87 4.87
C ARG A 521 28.98 19.02 3.70
N GLY A 522 28.46 19.64 2.64
CA GLY A 522 27.97 18.96 1.44
C GLY A 522 26.48 18.65 1.40
N ALA A 523 25.66 19.20 2.31
CA ALA A 523 24.20 19.02 2.25
C ALA A 523 23.57 19.61 0.98
N ASN A 524 22.39 19.11 0.62
CA ASN A 524 21.56 19.60 -0.50
C ASN A 524 22.28 19.67 -1.86
N GLN A 525 23.22 18.76 -2.14
CA GLN A 525 23.81 18.63 -3.47
C GLN A 525 22.75 18.14 -4.46
N ALA A 526 22.64 18.81 -5.60
CA ALA A 526 21.78 18.41 -6.71
C ALA A 526 22.51 18.62 -8.04
N LEU A 527 22.34 17.68 -8.96
CA LEU A 527 22.72 17.85 -10.35
C LEU A 527 21.59 18.57 -11.08
N VAL A 528 21.93 19.64 -11.79
CA VAL A 528 21.04 20.38 -12.69
C VAL A 528 21.70 20.45 -14.06
N GLY A 529 21.14 19.75 -15.04
CA GLY A 529 21.75 19.62 -16.37
C GLY A 529 23.13 18.97 -16.33
N LYS A 530 24.19 19.81 -16.26
CA LYS A 530 25.60 19.38 -16.15
C LYS A 530 26.36 20.07 -15.00
N GLU A 531 25.67 20.86 -14.19
CA GLU A 531 26.23 21.52 -12.99
C GLU A 531 25.82 20.76 -11.73
N VAL A 532 26.73 20.62 -10.76
CA VAL A 532 26.35 20.26 -9.39
C VAL A 532 26.21 21.54 -8.58
N ILE A 533 24.98 21.82 -8.13
CA ILE A 533 24.65 22.94 -7.24
C ILE A 533 24.43 22.44 -5.81
N GLN A 534 24.41 23.37 -4.86
CA GLN A 534 23.75 23.17 -3.58
C GLN A 534 22.75 24.30 -3.33
N PHE A 535 21.70 24.05 -2.53
CA PHE A 535 20.66 25.04 -2.21
C PHE A 535 20.39 25.10 -0.71
N GLY A 536 20.41 26.30 -0.12
CA GLY A 536 20.09 26.49 1.31
C GLY A 536 18.60 26.53 1.61
N LEU A 537 17.80 27.06 0.68
CA LEU A 537 16.36 27.25 0.86
C LEU A 537 15.59 26.53 -0.25
N ALA A 538 14.63 25.70 0.14
CA ALA A 538 13.64 25.04 -0.72
C ALA A 538 12.23 25.40 -0.24
N SER A 539 11.52 26.21 -1.02
CA SER A 539 10.15 26.65 -0.72
C SER A 539 9.17 25.94 -1.64
N GLN A 540 8.23 25.17 -1.10
CA GLN A 540 7.19 24.52 -1.90
C GLN A 540 6.21 25.57 -2.44
N THR A 541 6.07 25.64 -3.77
CA THR A 541 5.20 26.58 -4.49
C THR A 541 3.93 25.93 -5.05
N GLY A 542 3.90 24.60 -5.11
CA GLY A 542 2.74 23.80 -5.50
C GLY A 542 2.88 22.34 -5.05
N PRO A 543 1.91 21.45 -5.34
CA PRO A 543 1.94 20.05 -4.90
C PRO A 543 3.21 19.30 -5.29
N THR A 544 3.82 19.68 -6.41
CA THR A 544 5.04 19.08 -6.99
C THR A 544 6.07 20.14 -7.39
N SER A 545 5.81 21.42 -7.13
CA SER A 545 6.65 22.53 -7.58
C SER A 545 7.38 23.16 -6.40
N TRP A 546 8.67 23.44 -6.57
CA TRP A 546 9.54 24.00 -5.54
C TRP A 546 10.40 25.14 -6.09
N ARG A 547 10.65 26.16 -5.27
CA ARG A 547 11.62 27.24 -5.55
C ARG A 547 12.85 27.06 -4.68
N LEU A 548 14.00 26.93 -5.33
CA LEU A 548 15.32 26.83 -4.70
C LEU A 548 16.03 28.19 -4.72
N SER A 549 16.67 28.56 -3.62
CA SER A 549 17.45 29.80 -3.51
C SER A 549 18.58 29.65 -2.49
N ARG A 550 19.43 30.69 -2.37
CA ARG A 550 20.70 30.65 -1.62
C ARG A 550 21.57 29.51 -2.14
N LEU A 551 22.02 29.65 -3.39
CA LEU A 551 22.70 28.59 -4.13
C LEU A 551 24.21 28.66 -3.95
N LEU A 552 24.88 27.50 -3.99
CA LEU A 552 26.31 27.39 -4.25
C LEU A 552 26.48 26.72 -5.62
N ARG A 553 27.24 27.37 -6.50
CA ARG A 553 27.35 27.02 -7.93
C ARG A 553 28.67 26.31 -8.23
N GLY A 554 28.69 25.51 -9.30
CA GLY A 554 29.87 24.88 -9.90
C GLY A 554 30.57 23.83 -9.05
N ARG A 555 29.86 23.17 -8.12
CA ARG A 555 30.49 22.28 -7.14
C ARG A 555 31.15 21.07 -7.80
N ARG A 556 32.12 20.48 -7.10
CA ARG A 556 32.87 19.27 -7.52
C ARG A 556 33.47 19.35 -8.94
N GLY A 557 33.87 20.55 -9.38
CA GLY A 557 34.57 20.73 -10.66
C GLY A 557 33.66 21.07 -11.84
N THR A 558 32.41 21.45 -11.57
CA THR A 558 31.40 21.76 -12.59
C THR A 558 31.27 23.26 -12.89
N GLU A 559 32.27 24.07 -12.51
CA GLU A 559 32.23 25.53 -12.70
C GLU A 559 32.04 25.97 -14.16
N TRP A 560 32.47 25.14 -15.11
CA TRP A 560 32.32 25.34 -16.55
C TRP A 560 30.85 25.29 -17.03
N ALA A 561 29.93 24.69 -16.27
CA ALA A 561 28.51 24.55 -16.63
C ALA A 561 27.64 25.74 -16.17
N VAL A 562 28.17 26.60 -15.28
CA VAL A 562 27.43 27.62 -14.53
C VAL A 562 26.69 28.65 -15.41
N ALA A 563 27.19 28.91 -16.61
CA ALA A 563 26.63 29.87 -17.55
C ALA A 563 25.84 29.23 -18.71
N SER A 564 25.65 27.90 -18.72
CA SER A 564 25.09 27.16 -19.86
C SER A 564 23.69 26.58 -19.68
N HIS A 565 22.98 26.96 -18.61
CA HIS A 565 21.66 26.41 -18.31
C HIS A 565 20.57 26.82 -19.30
N THR A 566 19.66 25.88 -19.50
CA THR A 566 18.42 26.02 -20.26
C THR A 566 17.21 25.55 -19.43
N PRO A 567 15.99 26.06 -19.69
CA PRO A 567 14.79 25.56 -19.02
C PRO A 567 14.47 24.13 -19.48
N GLY A 568 13.89 23.30 -18.61
CA GLY A 568 13.54 21.90 -18.90
C GLY A 568 14.66 20.90 -18.66
N GLU A 569 15.81 21.32 -18.12
CA GLU A 569 16.91 20.43 -17.73
C GLU A 569 16.50 19.50 -16.59
N HIS A 570 17.10 18.30 -16.56
CA HIS A 570 16.89 17.37 -15.47
C HIS A 570 17.46 17.90 -14.14
N PHE A 571 16.69 17.71 -13.08
CA PHE A 571 17.09 17.87 -11.69
C PHE A 571 17.20 16.50 -11.04
N LEU A 572 18.31 16.22 -10.35
CA LEU A 572 18.52 15.02 -9.54
C LEU A 572 19.16 15.42 -8.21
N LEU A 573 18.49 15.15 -7.09
CA LEU A 573 19.10 15.28 -5.76
C LEU A 573 20.16 14.19 -5.58
N LEU A 574 21.38 14.56 -5.18
CA LEU A 574 22.49 13.63 -5.03
C LEU A 574 22.52 13.02 -3.62
N ASP A 575 21.46 12.28 -3.27
CA ASP A 575 21.38 11.52 -2.03
C ASP A 575 21.90 10.09 -2.23
N GLN A 576 23.06 9.77 -1.66
CA GLN A 576 23.81 8.52 -1.95
C GLN A 576 22.97 7.22 -1.85
N PRO A 577 22.09 7.01 -0.85
CA PRO A 577 21.26 5.80 -0.75
C PRO A 577 20.22 5.63 -1.88
N SER A 578 19.96 6.68 -2.67
CA SER A 578 19.06 6.66 -3.83
C SER A 578 19.77 6.48 -5.18
N LEU A 579 21.10 6.47 -5.17
CA LEU A 579 21.94 6.34 -6.37
C LEU A 579 22.56 4.94 -6.41
N LEU A 580 22.28 4.15 -7.45
CA LEU A 580 22.94 2.87 -7.67
C LEU A 580 24.20 3.07 -8.53
N PRO A 581 25.42 2.82 -8.02
CA PRO A 581 26.62 2.88 -8.85
C PRO A 581 26.62 1.72 -9.87
N VAL A 582 26.68 2.07 -11.16
CA VAL A 582 26.76 1.09 -12.24
C VAL A 582 28.11 0.35 -12.15
N PRO A 583 28.15 -0.98 -12.35
CA PRO A 583 29.42 -1.72 -12.34
C PRO A 583 30.42 -1.17 -13.37
N ALA A 584 31.66 -0.94 -12.93
CA ALA A 584 32.72 -0.32 -13.76
C ALA A 584 33.03 -1.06 -15.08
N ALA A 585 32.63 -2.33 -15.21
CA ALA A 585 32.73 -3.08 -16.46
C ALA A 585 31.83 -2.53 -17.58
N TYR A 586 30.75 -1.83 -17.24
CA TYR A 586 29.85 -1.17 -18.19
C TYR A 586 30.15 0.34 -18.34
N ALA A 587 30.76 0.95 -17.32
CA ALA A 587 31.12 2.37 -17.32
C ALA A 587 32.46 2.64 -18.05
N VAL A 588 32.53 2.30 -19.33
CA VAL A 588 33.75 2.44 -20.17
C VAL A 588 33.86 3.86 -20.71
N MET A 589 34.95 4.58 -20.42
CA MET A 589 35.15 5.95 -20.90
C MET A 589 35.08 6.05 -22.43
N GLY A 590 34.35 7.06 -22.92
CA GLY A 590 34.10 7.31 -24.34
C GLY A 590 32.92 6.53 -24.92
N SER A 591 32.33 5.56 -24.20
CA SER A 591 31.13 4.84 -24.66
C SER A 591 29.83 5.55 -24.24
N SER A 592 28.74 5.24 -24.95
CA SER A 592 27.38 5.55 -24.52
C SER A 592 26.81 4.32 -23.82
N LEU A 593 26.57 4.42 -22.52
CA LEU A 593 25.84 3.40 -21.76
C LEU A 593 24.33 3.57 -22.00
N LEU A 594 23.63 2.49 -22.33
CA LEU A 594 22.17 2.42 -22.38
C LEU A 594 21.66 1.51 -21.25
N MET A 595 20.56 1.91 -20.62
CA MET A 595 19.93 1.15 -19.54
C MET A 595 18.41 1.24 -19.60
N ASP A 596 17.78 0.15 -19.17
CA ASP A 596 16.33 0.02 -19.02
C ASP A 596 15.98 -0.21 -17.54
N ALA A 597 14.85 0.34 -17.12
CA ALA A 597 14.19 0.01 -15.86
C ALA A 597 12.80 -0.60 -16.11
N ILE A 598 12.47 -1.69 -15.42
CA ILE A 598 11.16 -2.35 -15.50
C ILE A 598 10.60 -2.52 -14.08
N GLY A 599 9.58 -1.74 -13.75
CA GLY A 599 8.84 -1.76 -12.48
C GLY A 599 7.39 -2.21 -12.66
N ILE A 600 6.67 -2.37 -11.54
CA ILE A 600 5.31 -2.94 -11.51
C ILE A 600 4.28 -2.06 -12.25
N GLY A 601 4.48 -0.74 -12.27
CA GLY A 601 3.59 0.22 -12.93
C GLY A 601 3.89 0.47 -14.42
N ASP A 602 4.85 -0.25 -15.00
CA ASP A 602 5.34 0.02 -16.36
C ASP A 602 4.59 -0.78 -17.43
N THR A 603 4.21 -0.09 -18.50
CA THR A 603 3.66 -0.70 -19.73
C THR A 603 4.73 -0.91 -20.82
N ALA A 604 5.88 -0.25 -20.68
CA ALA A 604 7.09 -0.40 -21.48
C ALA A 604 8.32 -0.05 -20.61
N PRO A 605 9.52 -0.58 -20.90
CA PRO A 605 10.72 -0.25 -20.14
C PRO A 605 11.03 1.25 -20.14
N ALA A 606 11.41 1.79 -18.98
CA ALA A 606 11.86 3.17 -18.84
C ALA A 606 13.35 3.27 -19.21
N GLN A 607 13.65 3.90 -20.34
CA GLN A 607 14.99 3.94 -20.92
C GLN A 607 15.75 5.23 -20.59
N ALA A 608 17.05 5.10 -20.37
CA ALA A 608 17.96 6.23 -20.20
C ALA A 608 19.37 5.88 -20.68
N SER A 609 20.15 6.90 -21.07
CA SER A 609 21.51 6.73 -21.55
C SER A 609 22.45 7.83 -21.05
N ALA A 610 23.74 7.50 -20.95
CA ALA A 610 24.79 8.43 -20.56
C ALA A 610 26.07 8.22 -21.38
N LEU A 611 26.66 9.32 -21.85
CA LEU A 611 28.04 9.32 -22.32
C LEU A 611 28.97 9.25 -21.11
N VAL A 612 29.80 8.21 -21.03
CA VAL A 612 30.79 8.05 -19.95
C VAL A 612 32.01 8.91 -20.27
N ALA A 613 32.04 10.13 -19.73
CA ALA A 613 33.15 11.07 -19.94
C ALA A 613 34.24 10.97 -18.87
N GLY A 614 33.96 10.31 -17.73
CA GLY A 614 34.89 10.12 -16.62
C GLY A 614 35.02 11.34 -15.71
N GLN A 615 33.92 12.08 -15.43
CA GLN A 615 33.99 13.32 -14.62
C GLN A 615 34.66 13.11 -13.25
N ALA A 616 34.53 11.93 -12.64
CA ALA A 616 35.18 11.59 -11.36
C ALA A 616 36.69 11.28 -11.45
N VAL A 617 37.21 10.90 -12.62
CA VAL A 617 38.60 10.40 -12.78
C VAL A 617 39.52 11.34 -13.54
N LEU A 618 38.97 12.33 -14.26
CA LEU A 618 39.75 13.34 -14.97
C LEU A 618 40.15 14.49 -14.02
N PRO A 619 41.37 15.05 -14.15
CA PRO A 619 41.78 16.22 -13.38
C PRO A 619 40.85 17.42 -13.55
N LEU A 620 40.77 18.25 -12.50
CA LEU A 620 40.05 19.52 -12.57
C LEU A 620 40.78 20.51 -13.48
N SER A 621 40.04 21.45 -14.06
CA SER A 621 40.63 22.56 -14.81
C SER A 621 41.54 23.38 -13.90
N PRO A 622 42.79 23.71 -14.30
CA PRO A 622 43.58 24.73 -13.62
C PRO A 622 42.80 26.06 -13.51
N VAL A 623 43.21 26.91 -12.57
CA VAL A 623 42.57 28.22 -12.32
C VAL A 623 43.61 29.32 -12.21
N HIS A 624 43.15 30.57 -12.27
CA HIS A 624 44.01 31.76 -12.22
C HIS A 624 45.18 31.64 -13.20
N ALA A 625 44.90 31.37 -14.49
CA ALA A 625 45.93 31.42 -15.52
C ALA A 625 46.24 32.88 -15.88
N TRP A 626 47.51 33.27 -15.91
CA TRP A 626 47.96 34.58 -16.38
C TRP A 626 49.23 34.45 -17.24
N ALA A 627 49.53 35.49 -18.01
CA ALA A 627 50.80 35.60 -18.73
C ALA A 627 51.51 36.91 -18.40
N VAL A 628 52.84 36.85 -18.32
CA VAL A 628 53.73 37.99 -18.14
C VAL A 628 54.75 38.00 -19.26
N ALA A 629 54.99 39.17 -19.87
CA ALA A 629 56.02 39.31 -20.89
C ALA A 629 57.41 39.04 -20.27
N SER A 630 58.22 38.20 -20.91
CA SER A 630 59.52 37.76 -20.40
C SER A 630 60.46 37.40 -21.54
N GLY A 631 61.67 37.98 -21.56
CA GLY A 631 62.74 37.58 -22.50
C GLY A 631 62.41 37.72 -23.99
N GLY A 632 61.48 38.61 -24.37
CA GLY A 632 60.99 38.74 -25.76
C GLY A 632 59.86 37.77 -26.12
N GLY A 633 59.34 37.01 -25.16
CA GLY A 633 58.13 36.20 -25.30
C GLY A 633 57.25 36.27 -24.05
N TRP A 634 56.59 35.16 -23.71
CA TRP A 634 55.62 35.09 -22.62
C TRP A 634 55.94 33.98 -21.63
N ARG A 635 55.88 34.27 -20.33
CA ARG A 635 55.76 33.26 -19.29
C ARG A 635 54.28 33.11 -18.94
N LEU A 636 53.74 31.92 -19.10
CA LEU A 636 52.39 31.55 -18.66
C LEU A 636 52.54 30.87 -17.30
N ASP A 637 51.77 31.31 -16.31
CA ASP A 637 51.71 30.75 -14.96
C ASP A 637 50.24 30.42 -14.66
N TRP A 638 49.98 29.44 -13.80
CA TRP A 638 48.63 29.08 -13.35
C TRP A 638 48.62 28.47 -11.94
N VAL A 639 47.45 28.22 -11.39
CA VAL A 639 47.27 27.52 -10.11
C VAL A 639 46.71 26.11 -10.36
N ARG A 640 47.42 25.11 -9.85
CA ARG A 640 46.99 23.70 -9.84
C ARG A 640 45.67 23.55 -9.10
N ARG A 641 44.83 22.61 -9.53
CA ARG A 641 43.74 22.08 -8.69
C ARG A 641 43.99 20.61 -8.38
N SER A 642 43.41 20.15 -7.29
CA SER A 642 43.37 18.73 -6.97
C SER A 642 41.94 18.23 -6.97
N ARG A 643 41.76 16.94 -7.27
CA ARG A 643 40.50 16.25 -7.05
C ARG A 643 40.20 16.06 -5.54
N VAL A 644 41.20 16.18 -4.67
CA VAL A 644 41.10 15.90 -3.23
C VAL A 644 41.67 17.02 -2.36
N GLY A 645 41.24 17.09 -1.10
CA GLY A 645 41.67 18.15 -0.17
C GLY A 645 40.95 19.46 -0.44
N TRP A 646 39.63 19.41 -0.61
CA TRP A 646 38.77 20.58 -0.83
C TRP A 646 38.60 21.45 0.42
N GLN A 647 38.89 20.90 1.61
CA GLN A 647 38.91 21.65 2.87
C GLN A 647 40.30 22.22 3.13
N TRP A 648 40.37 23.53 3.41
CA TRP A 648 41.61 24.18 3.80
C TRP A 648 41.80 24.04 5.32
N ILE A 649 42.69 23.15 5.75
CA ILE A 649 42.79 22.73 7.16
C ILE A 649 43.72 23.65 7.98
N ASP A 650 44.94 23.91 7.50
CA ASP A 650 46.02 24.52 8.28
C ASP A 650 46.95 25.46 7.50
N GLY A 651 46.55 25.89 6.29
CA GLY A 651 47.37 26.72 5.41
C GLY A 651 48.22 25.94 4.40
N ALA A 652 48.29 24.61 4.49
CA ALA A 652 48.87 23.77 3.44
C ALA A 652 48.06 23.86 2.12
N ASP A 653 48.74 23.69 0.98
CA ASP A 653 48.11 23.54 -0.33
C ASP A 653 47.45 22.15 -0.49
N ALA A 654 46.47 22.03 -1.37
CA ALA A 654 45.75 20.78 -1.59
C ALA A 654 46.70 19.67 -2.10
N PRO A 655 46.67 18.45 -1.52
CA PRO A 655 47.57 17.37 -1.92
C PRO A 655 47.42 17.01 -3.41
N LEU A 656 48.45 16.43 -4.02
CA LEU A 656 48.37 15.97 -5.41
C LEU A 656 47.46 14.74 -5.52
N GLY A 657 46.38 14.85 -6.29
CA GLY A 657 45.41 13.76 -6.53
C GLY A 657 45.71 12.85 -7.72
N GLU A 658 46.86 13.04 -8.36
CA GLU A 658 47.36 12.28 -9.52
C GLU A 658 48.76 11.70 -9.20
N GLU A 659 49.25 10.72 -9.96
CA GLU A 659 50.58 10.12 -9.69
C GLU A 659 51.75 11.11 -9.89
N GLN A 660 51.59 12.08 -10.78
CA GLN A 660 52.59 13.10 -11.08
C GLN A 660 51.91 14.41 -11.48
N GLU A 661 52.59 15.54 -11.23
CA GLU A 661 52.13 16.84 -11.71
C GLU A 661 52.58 17.05 -13.16
N ALA A 662 51.60 17.13 -14.08
CA ALA A 662 51.86 17.35 -15.49
C ALA A 662 50.72 18.15 -16.15
N TYR A 663 51.08 18.96 -17.14
CA TYR A 663 50.16 19.81 -17.89
C TYR A 663 50.42 19.72 -19.39
N ARG A 664 49.35 19.88 -20.19
CA ARG A 664 49.40 20.13 -21.62
C ARG A 664 48.99 21.58 -21.88
N VAL A 665 49.78 22.32 -22.64
CA VAL A 665 49.46 23.67 -23.10
C VAL A 665 49.27 23.63 -24.60
N ASP A 666 48.04 23.83 -25.07
CA ASP A 666 47.70 23.92 -26.49
C ASP A 666 47.49 25.40 -26.84
N LEU A 667 48.29 25.93 -27.77
CA LEU A 667 48.08 27.28 -28.32
C LEU A 667 47.23 27.20 -29.59
N ILE A 668 46.16 27.99 -29.60
CA ILE A 668 45.08 27.95 -30.57
C ILE A 668 44.95 29.31 -31.25
N ARG A 669 44.82 29.30 -32.59
CA ARG A 669 44.42 30.47 -33.38
C ARG A 669 43.36 30.06 -34.39
N ASN A 670 42.30 30.86 -34.54
CA ASN A 670 41.18 30.59 -35.44
C ASN A 670 40.56 29.18 -35.27
N GLY A 671 40.55 28.65 -34.04
CA GLY A 671 40.02 27.31 -33.71
C GLY A 671 40.96 26.14 -33.99
N ALA A 672 42.16 26.37 -34.56
CA ALA A 672 43.17 25.34 -34.80
C ALA A 672 44.31 25.42 -33.78
N VAL A 673 44.70 24.28 -33.20
CA VAL A 673 45.92 24.14 -32.40
C VAL A 673 47.13 24.24 -33.34
N TYR A 674 48.01 25.21 -33.11
CA TYR A 674 49.25 25.36 -33.90
C TYR A 674 50.51 24.94 -33.13
N ARG A 675 50.43 24.88 -31.78
CA ARG A 675 51.51 24.43 -30.90
C ARG A 675 50.93 23.68 -29.72
N THR A 676 51.51 22.53 -29.39
CA THR A 676 51.27 21.81 -28.14
C THR A 676 52.60 21.68 -27.39
N ALA A 677 52.58 21.95 -26.09
CA ALA A 677 53.70 21.78 -25.20
C ALA A 677 53.28 21.04 -23.93
N THR A 678 54.26 20.50 -23.19
CA THR A 678 54.05 19.91 -21.87
C THR A 678 54.86 20.64 -20.81
N ALA A 679 54.35 20.66 -19.58
CA ALA A 679 55.01 21.22 -18.41
C ALA A 679 54.84 20.28 -17.20
N VAL A 680 55.84 20.23 -16.32
CA VAL A 680 55.86 19.41 -15.08
C VAL A 680 55.78 20.26 -13.81
N THR A 681 55.54 21.56 -13.98
CA THR A 681 55.30 22.58 -12.97
C THR A 681 54.17 23.48 -13.49
N PRO A 682 53.51 24.29 -12.64
CA PRO A 682 52.37 25.11 -13.06
C PRO A 682 52.80 26.42 -13.77
N GLN A 683 53.80 26.30 -14.64
CA GLN A 683 54.43 27.35 -15.42
C GLN A 683 54.90 26.79 -16.76
N TRP A 684 54.75 27.55 -17.84
CA TRP A 684 55.40 27.29 -19.12
C TRP A 684 55.91 28.59 -19.77
N THR A 685 57.04 28.51 -20.46
CA THR A 685 57.64 29.66 -21.14
C THR A 685 57.52 29.50 -22.65
N TYR A 686 56.80 30.42 -23.28
CA TYR A 686 56.72 30.59 -24.72
C TYR A 686 57.76 31.64 -25.13
N ASP A 687 58.98 31.19 -25.38
CA ASP A 687 60.12 32.08 -25.60
C ASP A 687 60.13 32.77 -26.98
N ALA A 688 61.02 33.75 -27.13
CA ALA A 688 61.15 34.54 -28.36
C ALA A 688 61.52 33.70 -29.60
N ALA A 689 62.21 32.56 -29.44
CA ALA A 689 62.56 31.68 -30.56
C ALA A 689 61.36 30.86 -31.01
N MET A 690 60.53 30.37 -30.08
CA MET A 690 59.25 29.74 -30.40
C MET A 690 58.30 30.71 -31.11
N ILE A 691 58.20 31.96 -30.63
CA ILE A 691 57.39 33.01 -31.26
C ILE A 691 57.91 33.34 -32.66
N ALA A 692 59.23 33.47 -32.85
CA ALA A 692 59.81 33.73 -34.17
C ALA A 692 59.53 32.61 -35.19
N VAL A 693 59.51 31.34 -34.75
CA VAL A 693 59.09 30.20 -35.59
C VAL A 693 57.62 30.33 -35.96
N ASP A 694 56.74 30.63 -35.00
CA ASP A 694 55.29 30.72 -35.24
C ASP A 694 54.91 31.94 -36.09
N HIS A 695 55.62 33.07 -35.94
CA HIS A 695 55.56 34.23 -36.83
C HIS A 695 55.96 33.84 -38.26
N GLY A 696 57.01 33.03 -38.42
CA GLY A 696 57.42 32.48 -39.72
C GLY A 696 56.37 31.57 -40.38
N LEU A 697 55.45 31.00 -39.59
CA LEU A 697 54.28 30.24 -40.04
C LEU A 697 53.02 31.13 -40.21
N GLY A 698 53.14 32.46 -40.09
CA GLY A 698 52.05 33.42 -40.23
C GLY A 698 51.13 33.54 -39.00
N ILE A 699 51.54 33.00 -37.85
CA ILE A 699 50.81 33.11 -36.58
C ILE A 699 51.22 34.41 -35.87
N SER A 700 50.25 35.29 -35.60
CA SER A 700 50.47 36.62 -35.00
C SER A 700 49.19 37.21 -34.40
N GLY A 701 49.31 38.24 -33.57
CA GLY A 701 48.17 38.85 -32.87
C GLY A 701 47.58 37.93 -31.80
N ALA A 702 46.27 38.03 -31.59
CA ALA A 702 45.59 37.30 -30.52
C ALA A 702 45.59 35.77 -30.75
N VAL A 703 46.03 35.04 -29.71
CA VAL A 703 46.05 33.58 -29.62
C VAL A 703 45.52 33.14 -28.25
N THR A 704 44.88 31.98 -28.20
CA THR A 704 44.33 31.40 -26.96
C THR A 704 45.21 30.24 -26.50
N ALA A 705 45.67 30.28 -25.25
CA ALA A 705 46.28 29.14 -24.59
C ALA A 705 45.20 28.34 -23.83
N GLU A 706 45.07 27.06 -24.15
CA GLU A 706 44.35 26.08 -23.34
C GLU A 706 45.34 25.30 -22.48
N ILE A 707 45.23 25.43 -21.15
CA ILE A 707 46.09 24.76 -20.17
C ILE A 707 45.29 23.67 -19.48
N ARG A 708 45.68 22.41 -19.66
CA ARG A 708 44.99 21.23 -19.15
C ARG A 708 45.92 20.44 -18.23
N GLN A 709 45.48 20.11 -17.02
CA GLN A 709 46.20 19.16 -16.18
C GLN A 709 46.02 17.74 -16.75
N ILE A 710 47.11 16.97 -16.77
CA ILE A 710 47.14 15.57 -17.23
C ILE A 710 47.08 14.67 -16.00
N GLY A 711 46.19 13.69 -16.03
CA GLY A 711 46.08 12.64 -15.01
C GLY A 711 46.10 11.25 -15.65
N ASN A 712 46.00 10.22 -14.81
CA ASN A 712 46.16 8.83 -15.24
C ASN A 712 45.17 8.38 -16.32
N TYR A 713 43.96 8.96 -16.33
CA TYR A 713 42.84 8.58 -17.20
C TYR A 713 42.63 9.54 -18.37
N GLY A 714 43.44 10.60 -18.49
CA GLY A 714 43.33 11.61 -19.53
C GLY A 714 43.60 13.03 -19.05
N ALA A 715 43.44 13.99 -19.96
CA ALA A 715 43.57 15.41 -19.66
C ALA A 715 42.23 16.00 -19.20
N GLY A 716 42.29 16.89 -18.20
CA GLY A 716 41.14 17.63 -17.69
C GLY A 716 40.58 18.68 -18.66
N ARG A 717 39.61 19.44 -18.16
CA ARG A 717 39.08 20.64 -18.85
C ARG A 717 40.14 21.75 -18.87
N PRO A 718 40.12 22.66 -19.87
CA PRO A 718 41.15 23.68 -20.02
C PRO A 718 40.87 24.91 -19.15
N ALA A 719 41.90 25.45 -18.52
CA ALA A 719 41.96 26.87 -18.22
C ALA A 719 42.25 27.60 -19.53
N THR A 720 41.55 28.71 -19.81
CA THR A 720 41.76 29.51 -21.02
C THR A 720 42.37 30.87 -20.69
N LEU A 721 43.32 31.28 -21.52
CA LEU A 721 43.98 32.58 -21.45
C LEU A 721 44.18 33.11 -22.87
N THR A 722 43.88 34.38 -23.11
CA THR A 722 44.18 35.03 -24.39
C THR A 722 45.39 35.95 -24.22
N LEU A 723 46.34 35.84 -25.13
CA LEU A 723 47.55 36.68 -25.20
C LEU A 723 47.81 37.10 -26.65
N SER A 724 48.64 38.12 -26.87
CA SER A 724 49.00 38.58 -28.22
C SER A 724 50.47 38.34 -28.48
N ILE A 725 50.80 37.80 -29.66
CA ILE A 725 52.17 37.53 -30.10
C ILE A 725 52.55 38.25 -31.39
#